data_AF-A0AAU8GYN5-F1
#
_entry.id   AF-A0AAU8GYN5-F1
#
_cell.length_a   1.000
_cell.length_b   1.000
_cell.length_c   1.000
_cell.angle_alpha   90.00
_cell.angle_beta   90.00
_cell.angle_gamma   90.00
#
_symmetry.space_group_name_H-M   'P 1'
#
loop_
_entity.id
_entity.type
_entity.pdbx_description
1 polymer ?
#
loop_
_entity_poly.entity_id
_entity_poly.type
_entity_poly.pdbx_seq_one_letter_code
_entity_poly.pdbx_strand_id
1 'polypeptide(L)'
;MRLLRIFLFLVLVAYLSGCEPIRITHTIELMDMETSKETVQAKKISREVLFIVDDTKKYKATHANYSAGVIHDFVFPTGHYIKQALPVISSCFEKFRIEPSVSTIPDKDALVINANVSSMDVRFDCCLPLVFNANTTLQFILYDNDFIMLSLPVYSDGKGSLSKPGLFATMSDKDYAQVAYQSIREAVKNSVDVIYDAINNPKKVIADAKQIINKNPSNTGAYKVIANRALKTGDYAEALAAAQMLTQLAPKDTDGYFLLYKIYKAQKKIKDAVTQLEHAVSLNPGNAILFVHLYDFYIEQDKFDKAINALKRYMEARPDDKNAAVRLGLLYLKAGKYDDAVSIANKMIDALKFYGIGAPIVKKDDSIVITSVEPGGPAEKAGIKPGDEITEIDGRSTEELKFEDVIKKLRGSEGTNVTLTIKRKEVEEPFKIVIERQKFYSNPALVADYMAIIAMAEIQKGNINEAKRAMDEALNIAKSTNVYASTLKAHACLLMALNEYDRVIENYSKRNEGYLQLMVAIAYAKKGMYENAIKVYKNLNKKDLPISDNTLKAFYEAMKPYVEEMEKEALNYEKSGDAISALKIYAGILGIVSEEKASSIRSKIARIIAKNPSIIEISGIAREHFLKSEVLYNAGRYEEALQELEMAKSYIPFNPQIYFSSSLVCEKLGDYSCAIKNMEIVLQLQPNHPQAQTIRDQIYKWKFILEKEL
;
A
#
# COMPACT_ATOMS: atom_id res chain seq x y z
N MET A 1 5.68 14.38 -81.41
CA MET A 1 5.43 15.70 -80.79
C MET A 1 4.01 15.89 -80.23
N ARG A 2 2.91 15.48 -80.91
CA ARG A 2 1.54 15.54 -80.32
C ARG A 2 1.36 14.64 -79.10
N LEU A 3 1.90 13.41 -79.13
CA LEU A 3 1.93 12.52 -77.97
C LEU A 3 2.79 13.06 -76.81
N LEU A 4 3.91 13.73 -77.11
CA LEU A 4 4.78 14.34 -76.10
C LEU A 4 4.11 15.55 -75.42
N ARG A 5 3.31 16.34 -76.15
CA ARG A 5 2.52 17.44 -75.58
C ARG A 5 1.31 16.97 -74.78
N ILE A 6 0.66 15.87 -75.17
CA ILE A 6 -0.41 15.25 -74.38
C ILE A 6 0.16 14.64 -73.09
N PHE A 7 1.34 14.01 -73.17
CA PHE A 7 2.04 13.48 -71.99
C PHE A 7 2.52 14.60 -71.07
N LEU A 8 3.10 15.68 -71.60
CA LEU A 8 3.48 16.86 -70.81
C LEU A 8 2.28 17.61 -70.22
N PHE A 9 1.13 17.65 -70.91
CA PHE A 9 -0.10 18.27 -70.39
C PHE A 9 -0.79 17.39 -69.33
N LEU A 10 -0.78 16.06 -69.48
CA LEU A 10 -1.24 15.13 -68.45
C LEU A 10 -0.33 15.13 -67.22
N VAL A 11 1.00 15.25 -67.41
CA VAL A 11 1.96 15.43 -66.33
C VAL A 11 1.78 16.80 -65.65
N LEU A 12 1.50 17.88 -66.39
CA LEU A 12 1.23 19.21 -65.81
C LEU A 12 -0.12 19.27 -65.08
N VAL A 13 -1.16 18.57 -65.58
CA VAL A 13 -2.48 18.47 -64.91
C VAL A 13 -2.40 17.56 -63.69
N ALA A 14 -1.61 16.49 -63.71
CA ALA A 14 -1.31 15.68 -62.52
C ALA A 14 -0.44 16.44 -61.50
N TYR A 15 0.44 17.33 -61.95
CA TYR A 15 1.28 18.20 -61.10
C TYR A 15 0.49 19.38 -60.51
N LEU A 16 -0.54 19.89 -61.20
CA LEU A 16 -1.38 21.02 -60.75
C LEU A 16 -2.63 20.59 -59.95
N SER A 17 -2.97 19.31 -59.93
CA SER A 17 -4.06 18.75 -59.09
C SER A 17 -3.55 18.10 -57.80
N GLY A 18 -2.30 18.42 -57.40
CA GLY A 18 -1.55 17.83 -56.29
C GLY A 18 -2.29 17.75 -54.95
N CYS A 19 -3.07 16.69 -54.81
CA CYS A 19 -3.46 16.04 -53.56
C CYS A 19 -3.70 14.57 -53.90
N GLU A 20 -2.64 13.82 -54.17
CA GLU A 20 -2.74 12.37 -53.93
C GLU A 20 -2.76 12.15 -52.41
N PRO A 21 -3.73 11.40 -51.87
CA PRO A 21 -3.70 11.03 -50.48
C PRO A 21 -2.48 10.15 -50.25
N ILE A 22 -1.62 10.56 -49.32
CA ILE A 22 -0.61 9.69 -48.73
C ILE A 22 -1.34 8.39 -48.31
N ARG A 23 -0.73 7.22 -48.49
CA ARG A 23 -1.34 5.94 -48.11
C ARG A 23 -0.45 5.27 -47.09
N ILE A 24 -0.60 5.66 -45.81
CA ILE A 24 0.02 4.95 -44.70
C ILE A 24 -0.91 3.81 -44.32
N THR A 25 -0.42 2.58 -44.44
CA THR A 25 -0.94 1.44 -43.71
C THR A 25 0.17 0.99 -42.77
N HIS A 26 -0.21 0.49 -41.59
CA HIS A 26 0.53 -0.40 -40.65
C HIS A 26 0.65 0.10 -39.20
N THR A 27 0.90 -0.90 -38.35
CA THR A 27 0.91 -0.96 -36.89
C THR A 27 2.15 -0.29 -36.29
N ILE A 28 1.97 0.45 -35.21
CA ILE A 28 3.06 1.13 -34.48
C ILE A 28 3.82 0.12 -33.62
N GLU A 29 5.16 0.05 -33.77
CA GLU A 29 6.05 -0.54 -32.77
C GLU A 29 6.57 0.56 -31.82
N LEU A 30 6.75 0.21 -30.54
CA LEU A 30 7.15 1.14 -29.48
C LEU A 30 8.54 1.73 -29.76
N MET A 31 8.64 3.05 -29.64
CA MET A 31 9.88 3.81 -29.77
C MET A 31 10.72 3.71 -28.49
N ASP A 32 11.96 3.26 -28.60
CA ASP A 32 13.00 3.57 -27.60
C ASP A 32 13.48 5.01 -27.83
N MET A 33 13.21 5.89 -26.87
CA MET A 33 13.63 7.29 -26.93
C MET A 33 14.99 7.47 -26.23
N GLU A 34 16.01 7.92 -26.97
CA GLU A 34 17.26 8.40 -26.38
C GLU A 34 17.05 9.74 -25.65
N THR A 35 17.56 9.82 -24.42
CA THR A 35 17.45 11.01 -23.56
C THR A 35 18.34 12.17 -24.02
N SER A 36 17.79 13.39 -24.01
CA SER A 36 18.55 14.63 -24.19
C SER A 36 19.57 14.84 -23.05
N LYS A 37 20.76 15.32 -23.40
CA LYS A 37 21.80 15.75 -22.47
C LYS A 37 21.75 17.27 -22.31
N GLU A 38 20.98 17.77 -21.34
CA GLU A 38 21.20 19.12 -20.82
C GLU A 38 21.25 19.10 -19.28
N THR A 39 22.30 19.73 -18.75
CA THR A 39 22.53 19.91 -17.31
C THR A 39 21.88 21.20 -16.85
N VAL A 40 20.77 21.10 -16.12
CA VAL A 40 20.20 22.19 -15.34
C VAL A 40 20.42 21.90 -13.85
N GLN A 41 21.14 22.78 -13.17
CA GLN A 41 21.22 22.80 -11.71
C GLN A 41 19.93 23.39 -11.14
N ALA A 42 19.04 22.53 -10.63
CA ALA A 42 17.94 22.92 -9.75
C ALA A 42 17.82 21.93 -8.59
N LYS A 43 17.58 22.47 -7.37
CA LYS A 43 17.48 21.74 -6.11
C LYS A 43 16.45 20.59 -6.20
N LYS A 44 16.92 19.41 -5.82
CA LYS A 44 16.26 18.10 -5.87
C LYS A 44 14.97 18.05 -5.04
N ILE A 45 13.82 17.88 -5.69
CA ILE A 45 12.68 17.13 -5.15
C ILE A 45 12.42 16.00 -6.15
N SER A 46 12.89 14.78 -5.84
CA SER A 46 12.64 13.62 -6.70
C SER A 46 11.29 13.00 -6.36
N ARG A 47 10.30 13.08 -7.26
CA ARG A 47 9.12 12.21 -7.22
C ARG A 47 8.73 11.85 -8.65
N GLU A 48 8.72 10.55 -8.94
CA GLU A 48 8.42 9.96 -10.24
C GLU A 48 6.89 9.89 -10.47
N VAL A 49 6.45 10.07 -11.72
CA VAL A 49 5.08 9.83 -12.17
C VAL A 49 5.05 8.45 -12.82
N LEU A 50 4.16 7.56 -12.38
CA LEU A 50 4.05 6.20 -12.92
C LEU A 50 3.11 6.19 -14.14
N PHE A 51 3.61 5.70 -15.26
CA PHE A 51 2.84 5.46 -16.49
C PHE A 51 2.56 3.96 -16.64
N ILE A 52 1.28 3.60 -16.74
CA ILE A 52 0.87 2.23 -17.08
C ILE A 52 0.39 2.23 -18.54
N VAL A 53 1.22 1.65 -19.41
CA VAL A 53 0.95 1.49 -20.84
C VAL A 53 0.51 0.05 -21.09
N ASP A 54 -0.73 -0.15 -21.55
CA ASP A 54 -1.17 -1.45 -22.07
C ASP A 54 -0.59 -1.62 -23.48
N ASP A 55 0.54 -2.33 -23.54
CA ASP A 55 1.33 -2.66 -24.72
C ASP A 55 0.67 -3.75 -25.59
N THR A 56 -0.46 -4.32 -25.17
CA THR A 56 -1.18 -5.36 -25.93
C THR A 56 -2.17 -4.79 -26.96
N LYS A 57 -2.51 -3.50 -26.91
CA LYS A 57 -3.45 -2.85 -27.84
C LYS A 57 -2.74 -2.32 -29.09
N LYS A 58 -3.07 -2.90 -30.26
CA LYS A 58 -2.63 -2.43 -31.58
C LYS A 58 -3.55 -1.34 -32.12
N TYR A 59 -3.05 -0.13 -32.32
CA TYR A 59 -3.80 0.98 -32.91
C TYR A 59 -3.55 1.08 -34.43
N LYS A 60 -4.61 1.32 -35.22
CA LYS A 60 -4.53 1.57 -36.67
C LYS A 60 -4.86 3.03 -36.95
N ALA A 61 -3.92 3.76 -37.55
CA ALA A 61 -4.16 5.07 -38.13
C ALA A 61 -4.62 4.92 -39.59
N THR A 62 -5.67 5.64 -39.98
CA THR A 62 -6.03 5.86 -41.40
C THR A 62 -6.19 7.36 -41.66
N HIS A 63 -5.93 7.77 -42.89
CA HIS A 63 -5.78 9.18 -43.28
C HIS A 63 -6.96 10.04 -42.81
N ALA A 64 -6.62 11.04 -41.99
CA ALA A 64 -7.48 12.04 -41.38
C ALA A 64 -8.28 11.68 -40.12
N ASN A 65 -8.23 10.45 -39.58
CA ASN A 65 -8.85 10.17 -38.27
C ASN A 65 -8.14 9.03 -37.51
N TYR A 66 -7.78 9.29 -36.25
CA TYR A 66 -7.55 8.23 -35.27
C TYR A 66 -8.90 7.64 -34.87
N SER A 67 -9.00 6.32 -34.69
CA SER A 67 -10.18 5.73 -34.05
C SER A 67 -10.09 5.99 -32.55
N ALA A 68 -11.17 6.50 -31.95
CA ALA A 68 -11.23 6.80 -30.52
C ALA A 68 -10.65 5.63 -29.68
N GLY A 69 -9.68 5.95 -28.83
CA GLY A 69 -8.90 4.96 -28.10
C GLY A 69 -8.29 5.54 -26.83
N VAL A 70 -8.12 4.67 -25.84
CA VAL A 70 -7.58 5.04 -24.53
C VAL A 70 -6.09 5.32 -24.63
N ILE A 71 -5.64 6.50 -24.19
CA ILE A 71 -4.22 6.77 -23.94
C ILE A 71 -4.03 6.92 -22.41
N HIS A 72 -3.93 5.76 -21.76
CA HIS A 72 -3.32 5.49 -20.44
C HIS A 72 -3.93 6.09 -19.16
N ASP A 73 -3.64 5.40 -18.04
CA ASP A 73 -3.95 5.77 -16.66
C ASP A 73 -2.77 6.52 -16.02
N PHE A 74 -3.02 7.72 -15.51
CA PHE A 74 -2.07 8.52 -14.74
C PHE A 74 -2.37 8.34 -13.25
N VAL A 75 -1.46 7.71 -12.50
CA VAL A 75 -1.62 7.47 -11.07
C VAL A 75 -0.79 8.48 -10.28
N PHE A 76 -1.44 9.39 -9.54
CA PHE A 76 -0.76 10.38 -8.71
C PHE A 76 -0.81 9.99 -7.24
N PRO A 77 0.33 9.93 -6.52
CA PRO A 77 0.29 9.73 -5.08
C PRO A 77 -0.19 10.98 -4.36
N THR A 78 -1.15 10.82 -3.44
CA THR A 78 -1.60 11.73 -2.37
C THR A 78 -2.25 13.06 -2.79
N GLY A 79 -3.54 13.23 -2.46
CA GLY A 79 -4.31 14.46 -2.72
C GLY A 79 -3.77 15.74 -2.06
N HIS A 80 -3.00 15.64 -0.98
CA HIS A 80 -2.35 16.79 -0.34
C HIS A 80 -1.12 17.29 -1.13
N TYR A 81 -0.43 16.40 -1.84
CA TYR A 81 0.77 16.74 -2.62
C TYR A 81 0.44 17.18 -4.05
N ILE A 82 -0.74 16.85 -4.58
CA ILE A 82 -1.25 17.40 -5.85
C ILE A 82 -1.24 18.94 -5.79
N LYS A 83 -1.71 19.55 -4.69
CA LYS A 83 -1.68 21.01 -4.47
C LYS A 83 -0.28 21.64 -4.56
N GLN A 84 0.77 20.89 -4.23
CA GLN A 84 2.16 21.36 -4.22
C GLN A 84 2.93 20.95 -5.50
N ALA A 85 2.50 19.89 -6.19
CA ALA A 85 3.16 19.33 -7.38
C ALA A 85 2.68 19.96 -8.69
N LEU A 86 1.48 20.55 -8.73
CA LEU A 86 0.91 21.15 -9.95
C LEU A 86 1.76 22.27 -10.60
N PRO A 87 2.42 23.17 -9.84
CA PRO A 87 3.39 24.11 -10.42
C PRO A 87 4.63 23.42 -11.01
N VAL A 88 4.96 22.19 -10.57
CA VAL A 88 6.15 21.40 -10.95
C VAL A 88 5.84 20.39 -12.07
N ILE A 89 4.57 20.00 -12.27
CA ILE A 89 4.12 19.08 -13.33
C ILE A 89 4.52 19.56 -14.74
N SER A 90 4.68 20.88 -14.94
CA SER A 90 5.23 21.45 -16.18
C SER A 90 6.67 21.02 -16.51
N SER A 91 7.50 20.67 -15.50
CA SER A 91 8.92 20.32 -15.68
C SER A 91 9.22 18.81 -15.58
N CYS A 92 8.27 17.98 -15.16
CA CYS A 92 8.52 16.55 -14.87
C CYS A 92 8.42 15.59 -16.06
N PHE A 93 7.92 16.03 -17.23
CA PHE A 93 7.77 15.17 -18.42
C PHE A 93 9.09 14.82 -19.15
N GLU A 94 10.24 14.87 -18.46
CA GLU A 94 11.56 14.63 -19.06
C GLU A 94 12.17 13.25 -18.72
N LYS A 95 11.60 12.47 -17.78
CA LYS A 95 12.06 11.09 -17.45
C LYS A 95 10.89 10.18 -17.05
N PHE A 96 10.75 9.03 -17.72
CA PHE A 96 9.66 8.07 -17.48
C PHE A 96 10.18 6.65 -17.17
N ARG A 97 9.36 5.86 -16.47
CA ARG A 97 9.51 4.41 -16.29
C ARG A 97 8.14 3.75 -16.47
N ILE A 98 8.09 2.63 -17.20
CA ILE A 98 6.87 1.89 -17.56
C ILE A 98 6.72 0.68 -16.64
N GLU A 99 5.53 0.45 -16.07
CA GLU A 99 5.21 -0.79 -15.34
C GLU A 99 4.02 -1.55 -15.96
N PRO A 100 4.07 -2.91 -15.99
CA PRO A 100 3.13 -3.74 -16.77
C PRO A 100 1.84 -4.17 -16.06
N SER A 101 1.50 -3.70 -14.85
CA SER A 101 0.23 -4.12 -14.22
C SER A 101 -0.34 -3.15 -13.17
N VAL A 102 -1.67 -3.08 -13.08
CA VAL A 102 -2.46 -2.26 -12.14
C VAL A 102 -2.34 -2.75 -10.67
N SER A 103 -1.81 -3.95 -10.43
CA SER A 103 -1.75 -4.56 -9.09
C SER A 103 -0.68 -3.98 -8.15
N THR A 104 0.08 -2.96 -8.56
CA THR A 104 1.17 -2.35 -7.78
C THR A 104 0.89 -0.91 -7.31
N ILE A 105 -0.32 -0.37 -7.50
CA ILE A 105 -0.66 0.98 -7.01
C ILE A 105 -0.58 0.99 -5.47
N PRO A 106 0.21 1.89 -4.84
CA PRO A 106 0.33 1.94 -3.39
C PRO A 106 -1.00 2.27 -2.72
N ASP A 107 -1.32 1.50 -1.68
CA ASP A 107 -2.50 1.68 -0.85
C ASP A 107 -2.49 3.05 -0.14
N LYS A 108 -3.56 3.81 -0.40
CA LYS A 108 -4.02 5.08 0.20
C LYS A 108 -3.70 6.35 -0.59
N ASP A 109 -4.78 7.02 -1.01
CA ASP A 109 -4.85 8.40 -1.52
C ASP A 109 -4.30 8.67 -2.92
N ALA A 110 -4.55 7.77 -3.89
CA ALA A 110 -4.23 7.98 -5.30
C ALA A 110 -5.40 8.53 -6.14
N LEU A 111 -5.15 9.59 -6.92
CA LEU A 111 -6.06 10.04 -7.98
C LEU A 111 -5.61 9.38 -9.29
N VAL A 112 -6.51 8.61 -9.92
CA VAL A 112 -6.26 8.02 -11.24
C VAL A 112 -6.95 8.87 -12.30
N ILE A 113 -6.20 9.34 -13.30
CA ILE A 113 -6.74 10.10 -14.43
C ILE A 113 -6.60 9.24 -15.67
N ASN A 114 -7.68 8.93 -16.35
CA ASN A 114 -7.65 8.19 -17.61
C ASN A 114 -7.83 9.20 -18.76
N ALA A 115 -6.87 9.29 -19.68
CA ALA A 115 -6.99 10.18 -20.83
C ALA A 115 -7.36 9.39 -22.08
N ASN A 116 -8.53 9.66 -22.65
CA ASN A 116 -8.95 9.08 -23.92
C ASN A 116 -8.73 10.09 -25.03
N VAL A 117 -8.09 9.70 -26.13
CA VAL A 117 -8.10 10.55 -27.33
C VAL A 117 -9.48 10.46 -27.93
N SER A 118 -10.26 11.52 -27.75
CA SER A 118 -11.60 11.60 -28.32
C SER A 118 -11.54 11.94 -29.81
N SER A 119 -10.58 12.77 -30.22
CA SER A 119 -10.33 13.11 -31.62
C SER A 119 -8.94 13.68 -31.80
N MET A 120 -8.33 13.43 -32.95
CA MET A 120 -7.06 14.02 -33.34
C MET A 120 -7.09 14.35 -34.84
N ASP A 121 -6.96 15.63 -35.17
CA ASP A 121 -6.96 16.15 -36.53
C ASP A 121 -5.55 16.68 -36.85
N VAL A 122 -4.91 16.10 -37.86
CA VAL A 122 -3.59 16.51 -38.33
C VAL A 122 -3.72 17.10 -39.72
N ARG A 123 -3.36 18.37 -39.87
CA ARG A 123 -3.45 19.13 -41.11
C ARG A 123 -2.06 19.49 -41.64
N PHE A 124 -1.97 19.47 -42.96
CA PHE A 124 -0.79 19.87 -43.72
C PHE A 124 -1.07 21.23 -44.34
N ASP A 125 -0.36 22.25 -43.90
CA ASP A 125 -0.44 23.56 -44.52
C ASP A 125 0.70 23.68 -45.54
N CYS A 126 0.35 23.47 -46.82
CA CYS A 126 1.28 23.56 -47.95
C CYS A 126 1.66 25.02 -48.26
N CYS A 127 2.53 25.61 -47.43
CA CYS A 127 3.30 26.82 -47.74
C CYS A 127 4.76 26.59 -47.35
N LEU A 128 5.73 27.27 -47.96
CA LEU A 128 7.12 27.24 -47.48
C LEU A 128 7.24 28.16 -46.26
N PRO A 129 7.65 27.66 -45.08
CA PRO A 129 8.02 26.27 -44.73
C PRO A 129 6.82 25.36 -44.43
N LEU A 130 6.92 24.06 -44.77
CA LEU A 130 5.84 23.09 -44.60
C LEU A 130 5.50 22.95 -43.11
N VAL A 131 4.27 23.29 -42.74
CA VAL A 131 3.80 23.24 -41.35
C VAL A 131 2.85 22.07 -41.16
N PHE A 132 3.19 21.23 -40.18
CA PHE A 132 2.31 20.18 -39.69
C PHE A 132 1.60 20.69 -38.45
N ASN A 133 0.28 20.73 -38.46
CA ASN A 133 -0.53 21.16 -37.33
C ASN A 133 -1.38 19.99 -36.85
N ALA A 134 -1.26 19.63 -35.57
CA ALA A 134 -2.14 18.64 -34.97
C ALA A 134 -2.95 19.28 -33.84
N ASN A 135 -4.27 19.12 -33.91
CA ASN A 135 -5.18 19.41 -32.82
C ASN A 135 -5.65 18.09 -32.22
N THR A 136 -5.49 17.93 -30.92
CA THR A 136 -5.96 16.75 -30.20
C THR A 136 -6.95 17.17 -29.14
N THR A 137 -8.11 16.52 -29.13
CA THR A 137 -9.06 16.58 -28.03
C THR A 137 -8.86 15.33 -27.17
N LEU A 138 -8.58 15.56 -25.89
CA LEU A 138 -8.47 14.52 -24.88
C LEU A 138 -9.68 14.59 -23.96
N GLN A 139 -10.23 13.43 -23.62
CA GLN A 139 -11.25 13.25 -22.61
C GLN A 139 -10.61 12.66 -21.36
N PHE A 140 -10.59 13.42 -20.27
CA PHE A 140 -10.07 12.97 -18.98
C PHE A 140 -11.19 12.44 -18.09
N ILE A 141 -11.08 11.19 -17.67
CA ILE A 141 -11.94 10.57 -16.67
C ILE A 141 -11.18 10.45 -15.36
N LEU A 142 -11.70 11.08 -14.32
CA LEU A 142 -11.07 11.14 -13.01
C LEU A 142 -11.66 10.03 -12.13
N TYR A 143 -10.81 9.27 -11.45
CA TYR A 143 -11.21 8.24 -10.49
C TYR A 143 -10.53 8.48 -9.14
N ASP A 144 -11.22 8.12 -8.05
CA ASP A 144 -10.59 8.06 -6.73
C ASP A 144 -9.79 6.76 -6.53
N ASN A 145 -9.21 6.62 -5.34
CA ASN A 145 -8.45 5.46 -4.88
C ASN A 145 -9.15 4.11 -5.14
N ASP A 146 -10.47 4.12 -5.31
CA ASP A 146 -11.30 2.93 -5.48
C ASP A 146 -11.81 2.78 -6.92
N PHE A 147 -11.17 3.47 -7.87
CA PHE A 147 -11.55 3.53 -9.28
C PHE A 147 -12.98 4.06 -9.51
N ILE A 148 -13.46 4.93 -8.61
CA ILE A 148 -14.81 5.48 -8.74
C ILE A 148 -14.76 6.85 -9.38
N MET A 149 -15.55 7.04 -10.46
CA MET A 149 -15.56 8.27 -11.24
C MET A 149 -15.86 9.48 -10.35
N LEU A 150 -14.86 10.33 -10.20
CA LEU A 150 -14.87 11.53 -9.37
C LEU A 150 -15.35 12.76 -10.14
N SER A 151 -15.33 12.77 -11.47
CA SER A 151 -15.77 13.92 -12.26
C SER A 151 -16.17 13.47 -13.66
N LEU A 152 -17.07 14.24 -14.25
CA LEU A 152 -17.46 14.11 -15.65
C LEU A 152 -16.27 14.30 -16.58
N PRO A 153 -16.34 13.70 -17.79
CA PRO A 153 -15.27 13.80 -18.76
C PRO A 153 -14.90 15.25 -19.04
N VAL A 154 -13.67 15.62 -18.69
CA VAL A 154 -13.11 16.93 -19.03
C VAL A 154 -12.52 16.82 -20.42
N TYR A 155 -13.02 17.60 -21.35
CA TYR A 155 -12.45 17.70 -22.69
C TYR A 155 -11.42 18.83 -22.72
N SER A 156 -10.22 18.54 -23.19
CA SER A 156 -9.15 19.52 -23.35
C SER A 156 -8.57 19.43 -24.75
N ASP A 157 -8.31 20.58 -25.35
CA ASP A 157 -7.66 20.67 -26.66
C ASP A 157 -6.20 21.10 -26.51
N GLY A 158 -5.33 20.45 -27.27
CA GLY A 158 -3.92 20.76 -27.37
C GLY A 158 -3.49 20.93 -28.83
N LYS A 159 -2.53 21.83 -29.06
CA LYS A 159 -1.99 22.07 -30.38
C LYS A 159 -0.53 21.62 -30.43
N GLY A 160 -0.06 21.29 -31.61
CA GLY A 160 1.33 20.87 -31.81
C GLY A 160 1.70 21.19 -33.24
N SER A 161 2.86 21.83 -33.40
CA SER A 161 3.32 22.24 -34.72
C SER A 161 4.78 21.92 -34.92
N LEU A 162 5.10 21.30 -36.06
CA LEU A 162 6.48 21.13 -36.51
C LEU A 162 6.63 21.77 -37.89
N SER A 163 7.68 22.57 -38.06
CA SER A 163 8.02 23.23 -39.32
C SER A 163 9.24 22.58 -39.92
N LYS A 164 9.16 22.15 -41.19
CA LYS A 164 10.32 21.61 -41.92
C LYS A 164 10.75 22.53 -43.07
N PRO A 165 12.07 22.75 -43.22
CA PRO A 165 12.60 23.49 -44.35
C PRO A 165 12.59 22.64 -45.63
N GLY A 166 11.97 23.15 -46.70
CA GLY A 166 12.04 22.59 -48.06
C GLY A 166 10.70 22.19 -48.67
N LEU A 167 10.55 22.43 -49.98
CA LEU A 167 9.31 22.19 -50.75
C LEU A 167 8.99 20.70 -51.02
N PHE A 168 9.89 19.77 -50.65
CA PHE A 168 9.81 18.33 -51.00
C PHE A 168 10.09 17.38 -49.82
N ALA A 169 9.92 17.83 -48.57
CA ALA A 169 10.15 16.97 -47.42
C ALA A 169 9.02 15.94 -47.26
N THR A 170 9.37 14.65 -47.20
CA THR A 170 8.44 13.59 -46.82
C THR A 170 8.35 13.45 -45.30
N MET A 171 7.18 13.05 -44.80
CA MET A 171 6.95 12.83 -43.37
C MET A 171 7.43 11.43 -42.96
N SER A 172 8.31 11.33 -41.98
CA SER A 172 8.66 10.05 -41.36
C SER A 172 7.74 9.72 -40.18
N ASP A 173 7.64 8.45 -39.79
CA ASP A 173 6.88 8.01 -38.61
C ASP A 173 7.34 8.72 -37.33
N LYS A 174 8.64 9.03 -37.27
CA LYS A 174 9.25 9.80 -36.17
C LYS A 174 8.74 11.23 -36.09
N ASP A 175 8.60 11.90 -37.23
CA ASP A 175 8.09 13.28 -37.28
C ASP A 175 6.61 13.34 -36.88
N TYR A 176 5.80 12.39 -37.36
CA TYR A 176 4.38 12.30 -37.02
C TYR A 176 4.17 12.02 -35.52
N ALA A 177 4.90 11.03 -34.97
CA ALA A 177 4.86 10.71 -33.55
C ALA A 177 5.24 11.92 -32.69
N GLN A 178 6.23 12.72 -33.12
CA GLN A 178 6.68 13.90 -32.41
C GLN A 178 5.64 15.03 -32.37
N VAL A 179 4.98 15.34 -33.50
CA VAL A 179 3.89 16.32 -33.55
C VAL A 179 2.70 15.86 -32.70
N ALA A 180 2.35 14.57 -32.80
CA ALA A 180 1.25 14.02 -32.03
C ALA A 180 1.49 14.05 -30.53
N TYR A 181 2.71 13.70 -30.12
CA TYR A 181 3.16 13.80 -28.74
C TYR A 181 3.09 15.23 -28.20
N GLN A 182 3.51 16.22 -28.99
CA GLN A 182 3.43 17.64 -28.59
C GLN A 182 1.98 18.09 -28.34
N SER A 183 1.05 17.76 -29.25
CA SER A 183 -0.37 18.10 -29.07
C SER A 183 -0.99 17.43 -27.86
N ILE A 184 -0.69 16.16 -27.60
CA ILE A 184 -1.15 15.45 -26.39
C ILE A 184 -0.58 16.10 -25.13
N ARG A 185 0.72 16.43 -25.14
CA ARG A 185 1.39 17.09 -24.01
C ARG A 185 0.75 18.46 -23.70
N GLU A 186 0.46 19.25 -24.72
CA GLU A 186 -0.24 20.54 -24.54
C GLU A 186 -1.67 20.36 -24.02
N ALA A 187 -2.42 19.39 -24.55
CA ALA A 187 -3.78 19.09 -24.10
C ALA A 187 -3.81 18.71 -22.61
N VAL A 188 -2.84 17.89 -22.18
CA VAL A 188 -2.66 17.53 -20.76
C VAL A 188 -2.33 18.77 -19.94
N LYS A 189 -1.37 19.59 -20.36
CA LYS A 189 -0.99 20.82 -19.65
C LYS A 189 -2.18 21.79 -19.48
N ASN A 190 -3.01 21.95 -20.50
CA ASN A 190 -4.18 22.83 -20.47
C ASN A 190 -5.33 22.29 -19.58
N SER A 191 -5.40 20.97 -19.38
CA SER A 191 -6.45 20.33 -18.58
C SER A 191 -6.24 20.47 -17.06
N VAL A 192 -5.03 20.85 -16.65
CA VAL A 192 -4.59 20.86 -15.25
C VAL A 192 -5.45 21.76 -14.36
N ASP A 193 -5.74 22.98 -14.81
CA ASP A 193 -6.56 23.95 -14.05
C ASP A 193 -8.03 23.50 -13.94
N VAL A 194 -8.55 22.83 -14.97
CA VAL A 194 -9.92 22.31 -14.99
C VAL A 194 -10.06 21.10 -14.08
N ILE A 195 -9.06 20.20 -14.06
CA ILE A 195 -8.98 19.08 -13.12
C ILE A 195 -8.87 19.62 -11.69
N TYR A 196 -8.08 20.68 -11.47
CA TYR A 196 -7.95 21.36 -10.19
C TYR A 196 -9.28 21.96 -9.71
N ASP A 197 -10.02 22.64 -10.58
CA ASP A 197 -11.35 23.17 -10.27
C ASP A 197 -12.38 22.06 -9.99
N ALA A 198 -12.34 20.95 -10.73
CA ALA A 198 -13.21 19.80 -10.49
C ALA A 198 -12.91 19.10 -9.16
N ILE A 199 -11.66 19.09 -8.71
CA ILE A 199 -11.27 18.56 -7.40
C ILE A 199 -11.69 19.50 -6.27
N ASN A 200 -11.59 20.82 -6.47
CA ASN A 200 -11.83 21.83 -5.43
C ASN A 200 -13.27 22.36 -5.37
N ASN A 201 -14.11 22.13 -6.38
CA ASN A 201 -15.49 22.62 -6.44
C ASN A 201 -16.53 21.48 -6.49
N PRO A 202 -16.76 20.75 -5.37
CA PRO A 202 -17.65 19.59 -5.34
C PRO A 202 -19.10 19.95 -5.69
N LYS A 203 -19.53 21.18 -5.40
CA LYS A 203 -20.90 21.65 -5.72
C LYS A 203 -21.15 21.74 -7.22
N LYS A 204 -20.16 22.21 -7.99
CA LYS A 204 -20.25 22.28 -9.46
C LYS A 204 -20.34 20.88 -10.08
N VAL A 205 -19.50 19.95 -9.62
CA VAL A 205 -19.49 18.56 -10.11
C VAL A 205 -20.84 17.86 -9.88
N ILE A 206 -21.44 18.07 -8.71
CA ILE A 206 -22.78 17.54 -8.40
C ILE A 206 -23.84 18.18 -9.31
N ALA A 207 -23.76 19.50 -9.55
CA ALA A 207 -24.70 20.21 -10.43
C ALA A 207 -24.63 19.70 -11.88
N ASP A 208 -23.43 19.49 -12.42
CA ASP A 208 -23.24 18.97 -13.78
C ASP A 208 -23.75 17.52 -13.88
N ALA A 209 -23.50 16.69 -12.86
CA ALA A 209 -24.02 15.32 -12.80
C ALA A 209 -25.56 15.29 -12.75
N LYS A 210 -26.20 16.22 -12.02
CA LYS A 210 -27.66 16.37 -12.01
C LYS A 210 -28.21 16.75 -13.40
N GLN A 211 -27.51 17.60 -14.16
CA GLN A 211 -27.93 17.91 -15.53
C GLN A 211 -27.90 16.67 -16.45
N ILE A 212 -26.91 15.79 -16.26
CA ILE A 212 -26.84 14.54 -17.01
C ILE A 212 -27.98 13.59 -16.63
N ILE A 213 -28.30 13.49 -15.34
CA ILE A 213 -29.46 12.71 -14.87
C ILE A 213 -30.76 13.25 -15.46
N ASN A 214 -30.93 14.58 -15.52
CA ASN A 214 -32.12 15.19 -16.13
C ASN A 214 -32.27 14.84 -17.63
N LYS A 215 -31.16 14.69 -18.35
CA LYS A 215 -31.14 14.28 -19.77
C LYS A 215 -31.26 12.77 -19.95
N ASN A 216 -30.72 11.99 -19.02
CA ASN A 216 -30.74 10.54 -19.01
C ASN A 216 -30.85 9.99 -17.56
N PRO A 217 -32.07 9.73 -17.07
CA PRO A 217 -32.29 9.23 -15.71
C PRO A 217 -31.74 7.84 -15.42
N SER A 218 -31.30 7.09 -16.44
CA SER A 218 -30.68 5.76 -16.25
C SER A 218 -29.15 5.83 -16.23
N ASN A 219 -28.55 7.03 -16.21
CA ASN A 219 -27.10 7.19 -16.23
C ASN A 219 -26.47 6.85 -14.87
N THR A 220 -26.05 5.59 -14.72
CA THR A 220 -25.40 5.06 -13.51
C THR A 220 -24.11 5.80 -13.15
N GLY A 221 -23.34 6.26 -14.15
CA GLY A 221 -22.12 7.05 -13.93
C GLY A 221 -22.39 8.37 -13.23
N ALA A 222 -23.48 9.06 -13.57
CA ALA A 222 -23.84 10.33 -12.94
C ALA A 222 -24.26 10.16 -11.47
N TYR A 223 -25.04 9.11 -11.16
CA TYR A 223 -25.37 8.77 -9.76
C TYR A 223 -24.13 8.39 -8.94
N LYS A 224 -23.19 7.65 -9.55
CA LYS A 224 -21.90 7.29 -8.94
C LYS A 224 -21.09 8.54 -8.57
N VAL A 225 -21.03 9.53 -9.46
CA VAL A 225 -20.36 10.82 -9.21
C VAL A 225 -21.00 11.56 -8.04
N ILE A 226 -22.33 11.69 -8.03
CA ILE A 226 -23.05 12.38 -6.93
C ILE A 226 -22.78 11.68 -5.60
N ALA A 227 -22.92 10.35 -5.54
CA ALA A 227 -22.73 9.57 -4.32
C ALA A 227 -21.36 9.82 -3.67
N ASN A 228 -20.28 9.78 -4.46
CA ASN A 228 -18.92 10.01 -3.95
C ASN A 228 -18.67 11.44 -3.53
N ARG A 229 -19.14 12.41 -4.32
CA ARG A 229 -18.90 13.82 -4.02
C ARG A 229 -19.66 14.27 -2.80
N ALA A 230 -20.93 13.89 -2.69
CA ALA A 230 -21.75 14.14 -1.52
C ALA A 230 -21.15 13.47 -0.27
N LEU A 231 -20.64 12.24 -0.38
CA LEU A 231 -19.93 11.55 0.71
C LEU A 231 -18.71 12.34 1.18
N LYS A 232 -17.85 12.80 0.26
CA LYS A 232 -16.65 13.59 0.59
C LYS A 232 -16.98 14.94 1.24
N THR A 233 -18.11 15.55 0.89
CA THR A 233 -18.57 16.81 1.50
C THR A 233 -19.38 16.62 2.78
N GLY A 234 -19.60 15.37 3.22
CA GLY A 234 -20.40 15.06 4.40
C GLY A 234 -21.92 15.16 4.20
N ASP A 235 -22.39 15.35 2.97
CA ASP A 235 -23.82 15.32 2.64
C ASP A 235 -24.26 13.86 2.45
N TYR A 236 -24.44 13.17 3.57
CA TYR A 236 -24.75 11.76 3.54
C TYR A 236 -26.16 11.46 3.00
N ALA A 237 -27.08 12.41 3.04
CA ALA A 237 -28.43 12.23 2.54
C ALA A 237 -28.44 12.16 1.01
N GLU A 238 -27.77 13.12 0.35
CA GLU A 238 -27.62 13.12 -1.10
C GLU A 238 -26.76 11.93 -1.56
N ALA A 239 -25.71 11.60 -0.80
CA ALA A 239 -24.86 10.45 -1.10
C ALA A 239 -25.66 9.13 -1.09
N LEU A 240 -26.47 8.92 -0.06
CA LEU A 240 -27.27 7.72 0.12
C LEU A 240 -28.32 7.58 -0.99
N ALA A 241 -29.05 8.66 -1.31
CA ALA A 241 -30.06 8.63 -2.36
C ALA A 241 -29.45 8.25 -3.72
N ALA A 242 -28.30 8.82 -4.06
CA ALA A 242 -27.62 8.54 -5.32
C ALA A 242 -27.07 7.10 -5.36
N ALA A 243 -26.48 6.60 -4.27
CA ALA A 243 -25.99 5.23 -4.20
C ALA A 243 -27.13 4.18 -4.23
N GLN A 244 -28.27 4.47 -3.60
CA GLN A 244 -29.46 3.61 -3.68
C GLN A 244 -30.02 3.54 -5.11
N MET A 245 -30.12 4.69 -5.79
CA MET A 245 -30.50 4.71 -7.21
C MET A 245 -29.53 3.91 -8.08
N LEU A 246 -28.23 4.00 -7.80
CA LEU A 246 -27.23 3.19 -8.51
C LEU A 246 -27.48 1.68 -8.32
N THR A 247 -27.78 1.23 -7.11
CA THR A 247 -28.11 -0.19 -6.86
C THR A 247 -29.43 -0.64 -7.49
N GLN A 248 -30.38 0.27 -7.71
CA GLN A 248 -31.64 -0.03 -8.40
C GLN A 248 -31.45 -0.14 -9.92
N LEU A 249 -30.69 0.79 -10.51
CA LEU A 249 -30.42 0.83 -11.95
C LEU A 249 -29.43 -0.25 -12.40
N ALA A 250 -28.48 -0.62 -11.54
CA ALA A 250 -27.46 -1.62 -11.81
C ALA A 250 -27.26 -2.56 -10.61
N PRO A 251 -28.19 -3.51 -10.36
CA PRO A 251 -28.15 -4.39 -9.19
C PRO A 251 -27.01 -5.41 -9.18
N LYS A 252 -26.25 -5.53 -10.28
CA LYS A 252 -25.04 -6.36 -10.36
C LYS A 252 -23.75 -5.55 -10.36
N ASP A 253 -23.84 -4.21 -10.38
CA ASP A 253 -22.67 -3.33 -10.27
C ASP A 253 -22.25 -3.26 -8.81
N THR A 254 -21.02 -3.70 -8.52
CA THR A 254 -20.47 -3.70 -7.17
C THR A 254 -20.29 -2.31 -6.59
N ASP A 255 -20.13 -1.29 -7.43
CA ASP A 255 -19.79 0.05 -6.99
C ASP A 255 -20.92 0.73 -6.22
N GLY A 256 -22.18 0.42 -6.56
CA GLY A 256 -23.33 0.92 -5.79
C GLY A 256 -23.31 0.43 -4.35
N TYR A 257 -23.09 -0.87 -4.16
CA TYR A 257 -23.01 -1.47 -2.84
C TYR A 257 -21.76 -1.03 -2.07
N PHE A 258 -20.62 -0.88 -2.76
CA PHE A 258 -19.40 -0.39 -2.13
C PHE A 258 -19.53 1.07 -1.70
N LEU A 259 -20.23 1.91 -2.47
CA LEU A 259 -20.58 3.27 -2.07
C LEU A 259 -21.49 3.30 -0.87
N LEU A 260 -22.53 2.45 -0.82
CA LEU A 260 -23.36 2.33 0.38
C LEU A 260 -22.52 1.89 1.59
N TYR A 261 -21.58 0.96 1.44
CA TYR A 261 -20.64 0.60 2.50
C TYR A 261 -19.86 1.83 2.99
N LYS A 262 -19.26 2.61 2.09
CA LYS A 262 -18.50 3.82 2.46
C LYS A 262 -19.37 4.85 3.18
N ILE A 263 -20.60 5.08 2.68
CA ILE A 263 -21.56 6.02 3.26
C ILE A 263 -21.96 5.57 4.66
N TYR A 264 -22.35 4.30 4.82
CA TYR A 264 -22.71 3.76 6.12
C TYR A 264 -21.52 3.75 7.09
N LYS A 265 -20.29 3.46 6.61
CA LYS A 265 -19.07 3.55 7.41
C LYS A 265 -18.82 4.99 7.89
N ALA A 266 -18.98 5.99 7.01
CA ALA A 266 -18.83 7.41 7.37
C ALA A 266 -19.94 7.88 8.33
N GLN A 267 -21.15 7.34 8.21
CA GLN A 267 -22.23 7.51 9.18
C GLN A 267 -22.05 6.70 10.47
N LYS A 268 -20.96 5.93 10.59
CA LYS A 268 -20.69 4.98 11.66
C LYS A 268 -21.80 3.95 11.88
N LYS A 269 -22.56 3.62 10.84
CA LYS A 269 -23.53 2.52 10.83
C LYS A 269 -22.84 1.24 10.41
N ILE A 270 -22.03 0.69 11.31
CA ILE A 270 -21.08 -0.38 10.99
C ILE A 270 -21.77 -1.66 10.48
N LYS A 271 -22.92 -2.04 11.05
CA LYS A 271 -23.70 -3.21 10.63
C LYS A 271 -24.25 -3.09 9.21
N ASP A 272 -24.79 -1.91 8.87
CA ASP A 272 -25.28 -1.65 7.52
C ASP A 272 -24.13 -1.63 6.52
N ALA A 273 -23.01 -1.00 6.90
CA ALA A 273 -21.81 -0.92 6.07
C ALA A 273 -21.31 -2.32 5.68
N VAL A 274 -21.07 -3.20 6.66
CA VAL A 274 -20.55 -4.55 6.37
C VAL A 274 -21.53 -5.36 5.53
N THR A 275 -22.84 -5.19 5.72
CA THR A 275 -23.85 -5.89 4.91
C THR A 275 -23.72 -5.53 3.43
N GLN A 276 -23.52 -4.25 3.12
CA GLN A 276 -23.34 -3.81 1.72
C GLN A 276 -21.99 -4.26 1.15
N LEU A 277 -20.94 -4.29 1.98
CA LEU A 277 -19.63 -4.78 1.56
C LEU A 277 -19.62 -6.29 1.30
N GLU A 278 -20.25 -7.09 2.17
CA GLU A 278 -20.45 -8.54 1.98
C GLU A 278 -21.21 -8.80 0.68
N HIS A 279 -22.23 -7.99 0.38
CA HIS A 279 -22.97 -8.08 -0.88
C HIS A 279 -22.08 -7.73 -2.09
N ALA A 280 -21.33 -6.63 -2.03
CA ALA A 280 -20.40 -6.24 -3.09
C ALA A 280 -19.36 -7.34 -3.38
N VAL A 281 -18.77 -7.94 -2.34
CA VAL A 281 -17.83 -9.06 -2.46
C VAL A 281 -18.52 -10.31 -3.02
N SER A 282 -19.78 -10.56 -2.67
CA SER A 282 -20.51 -11.71 -3.23
C SER A 282 -20.76 -11.60 -4.74
N LEU A 283 -20.92 -10.39 -5.25
CA LEU A 283 -21.11 -10.10 -6.68
C LEU A 283 -19.79 -10.17 -7.46
N ASN A 284 -18.68 -9.76 -6.85
CA ASN A 284 -17.34 -9.85 -7.45
C ASN A 284 -16.29 -10.36 -6.44
N PRO A 285 -16.22 -11.68 -6.20
CA PRO A 285 -15.35 -12.26 -5.18
C PRO A 285 -13.85 -12.15 -5.51
N GLY A 286 -13.49 -11.87 -6.76
CA GLY A 286 -12.10 -11.67 -7.21
C GLY A 286 -11.63 -10.20 -7.18
N ASN A 287 -12.45 -9.27 -6.68
CA ASN A 287 -12.04 -7.88 -6.55
C ASN A 287 -11.17 -7.68 -5.30
N ALA A 288 -9.87 -7.42 -5.50
CA ALA A 288 -8.89 -7.25 -4.43
C ALA A 288 -9.23 -6.09 -3.48
N ILE A 289 -9.76 -4.98 -3.99
CA ILE A 289 -10.13 -3.79 -3.20
C ILE A 289 -11.27 -4.15 -2.24
N LEU A 290 -12.34 -4.75 -2.76
CA LEU A 290 -13.49 -5.17 -1.94
C LEU A 290 -13.07 -6.22 -0.91
N PHE A 291 -12.22 -7.16 -1.31
CA PHE A 291 -11.67 -8.18 -0.40
C PHE A 291 -10.86 -7.56 0.73
N VAL A 292 -9.92 -6.65 0.45
CA VAL A 292 -9.09 -5.99 1.47
C VAL A 292 -9.96 -5.27 2.48
N HIS A 293 -10.97 -4.52 2.04
CA HIS A 293 -11.90 -3.85 2.95
C HIS A 293 -12.67 -4.82 3.84
N LEU A 294 -13.15 -5.94 3.28
CA LEU A 294 -13.93 -6.92 4.06
C LEU A 294 -13.02 -7.68 5.03
N TYR A 295 -11.83 -8.04 4.58
CA TYR A 295 -10.79 -8.68 5.38
C TYR A 295 -10.42 -7.79 6.56
N ASP A 296 -9.98 -6.55 6.31
CA ASP A 296 -9.57 -5.61 7.36
C ASP A 296 -10.70 -5.38 8.36
N PHE A 297 -11.94 -5.22 7.86
CA PHE A 297 -13.11 -5.08 8.71
C PHE A 297 -13.28 -6.25 9.68
N TYR A 298 -13.19 -7.50 9.20
CA TYR A 298 -13.30 -8.65 10.09
C TYR A 298 -12.10 -8.81 11.03
N ILE A 299 -10.89 -8.42 10.61
CA ILE A 299 -9.69 -8.44 11.44
C ILE A 299 -9.76 -7.44 12.58
N GLU A 300 -10.27 -6.23 12.33
CA GLU A 300 -10.50 -5.19 13.34
C GLU A 300 -11.55 -5.59 14.37
N GLN A 301 -12.50 -6.42 13.98
CA GLN A 301 -13.59 -6.92 14.83
C GLN A 301 -13.29 -8.27 15.48
N ASP A 302 -12.05 -8.77 15.34
CA ASP A 302 -11.60 -10.11 15.76
C ASP A 302 -12.50 -11.27 15.28
N LYS A 303 -13.21 -11.08 14.16
CA LYS A 303 -14.07 -12.08 13.53
C LYS A 303 -13.25 -12.98 12.58
N PHE A 304 -12.27 -13.69 13.15
CA PHE A 304 -11.29 -14.45 12.37
C PHE A 304 -11.92 -15.52 11.47
N ASP A 305 -12.94 -16.23 11.93
CA ASP A 305 -13.60 -17.26 11.10
C ASP A 305 -14.23 -16.68 9.84
N LYS A 306 -14.83 -15.49 9.93
CA LYS A 306 -15.38 -14.79 8.76
C LYS A 306 -14.27 -14.33 7.82
N ALA A 307 -13.18 -13.77 8.37
CA ALA A 307 -12.00 -13.37 7.59
C ALA A 307 -11.36 -14.57 6.85
N ILE A 308 -11.26 -15.72 7.51
CA ILE A 308 -10.73 -16.97 6.93
C ILE A 308 -11.59 -17.41 5.75
N ASN A 309 -12.92 -17.45 5.93
CA ASN A 309 -13.84 -17.86 4.87
C ASN A 309 -13.84 -16.88 3.69
N ALA A 310 -13.79 -15.58 3.94
CA ALA A 310 -13.68 -14.57 2.89
C ALA A 310 -12.38 -14.72 2.10
N LEU A 311 -11.25 -14.95 2.78
CA LEU A 311 -9.95 -15.12 2.14
C LEU A 311 -9.86 -16.42 1.33
N LYS A 312 -10.46 -17.52 1.81
CA LYS A 312 -10.56 -18.76 1.02
C LYS A 312 -11.34 -18.55 -0.28
N ARG A 313 -12.49 -17.88 -0.22
CA ARG A 313 -13.29 -17.53 -1.42
C ARG A 313 -12.52 -16.60 -2.37
N TYR A 314 -11.77 -15.65 -1.82
CA TYR A 314 -10.90 -14.78 -2.62
C TYR A 314 -9.80 -15.58 -3.32
N MET A 315 -9.15 -16.52 -2.64
CA MET A 315 -8.14 -17.41 -3.24
C MET A 315 -8.73 -18.31 -4.34
N GLU A 316 -9.98 -18.75 -4.21
CA GLU A 316 -10.67 -19.50 -5.27
C GLU A 316 -10.93 -18.61 -6.50
N ALA A 317 -11.27 -17.33 -6.31
CA ALA A 317 -11.51 -16.37 -7.38
C ALA A 317 -10.22 -15.78 -7.99
N ARG A 318 -9.11 -15.76 -7.23
CA ARG A 318 -7.78 -15.23 -7.59
C ARG A 318 -6.68 -16.26 -7.31
N PRO A 319 -6.64 -17.37 -8.05
CA PRO A 319 -5.59 -18.38 -7.88
C PRO A 319 -4.19 -17.88 -8.27
N ASP A 320 -4.12 -16.74 -8.97
CA ASP A 320 -2.90 -16.02 -9.36
C ASP A 320 -2.26 -15.22 -8.21
N ASP A 321 -3.05 -14.80 -7.21
CA ASP A 321 -2.55 -14.03 -6.06
C ASP A 321 -1.85 -14.94 -5.05
N LYS A 322 -0.55 -15.16 -5.28
CA LYS A 322 0.30 -15.98 -4.41
C LYS A 322 0.43 -15.45 -2.97
N ASN A 323 0.17 -14.16 -2.74
CA ASN A 323 0.26 -13.55 -1.41
C ASN A 323 -0.98 -13.85 -0.55
N ALA A 324 -2.09 -14.26 -1.16
CA ALA A 324 -3.31 -14.60 -0.42
C ALA A 324 -3.10 -15.79 0.55
N ALA A 325 -2.28 -16.77 0.17
CA ALA A 325 -1.96 -17.90 1.06
C ALA A 325 -1.07 -17.50 2.25
N VAL A 326 -0.16 -16.52 2.09
CA VAL A 326 0.60 -15.94 3.20
C VAL A 326 -0.35 -15.26 4.19
N ARG A 327 -1.29 -14.44 3.68
CA ARG A 327 -2.32 -13.80 4.52
C ARG A 327 -3.14 -14.84 5.28
N LEU A 328 -3.44 -15.99 4.66
CA LEU A 328 -4.20 -17.06 5.30
C LEU A 328 -3.40 -17.72 6.43
N GLY A 329 -2.11 -18.01 6.21
CA GLY A 329 -1.24 -18.54 7.26
C GLY A 329 -1.08 -17.57 8.44
N LEU A 330 -0.88 -16.28 8.17
CA LEU A 330 -0.81 -15.24 9.21
C LEU A 330 -2.14 -15.09 9.97
N LEU A 331 -3.27 -15.21 9.27
CA LEU A 331 -4.58 -15.15 9.89
C LEU A 331 -4.84 -16.37 10.79
N TYR A 332 -4.43 -17.57 10.36
CA TYR A 332 -4.50 -18.75 11.21
C TYR A 332 -3.66 -18.60 12.48
N LEU A 333 -2.46 -18.00 12.41
CA LEU A 333 -1.68 -17.64 13.60
C LEU A 333 -2.45 -16.71 14.53
N LYS A 334 -3.07 -15.64 14.00
CA LYS A 334 -3.86 -14.68 14.80
C LYS A 334 -5.09 -15.35 15.42
N ALA A 335 -5.70 -16.29 14.72
CA ALA A 335 -6.87 -17.06 15.17
C ALA A 335 -6.53 -18.22 16.15
N GLY A 336 -5.24 -18.46 16.44
CA GLY A 336 -4.80 -19.59 17.27
C GLY A 336 -4.87 -20.96 16.58
N LYS A 337 -5.10 -21.00 15.27
CA LYS A 337 -5.20 -22.23 14.46
C LYS A 337 -3.83 -22.65 13.93
N TYR A 338 -2.92 -23.01 14.83
CA TYR A 338 -1.51 -23.22 14.50
C TYR A 338 -1.26 -24.38 13.53
N ASP A 339 -1.99 -25.49 13.66
CA ASP A 339 -1.86 -26.62 12.75
C ASP A 339 -2.33 -26.28 11.33
N ASP A 340 -3.40 -25.49 11.19
CA ASP A 340 -3.85 -24.99 9.90
C ASP A 340 -2.82 -24.05 9.26
N ALA A 341 -2.16 -23.21 10.07
CA ALA A 341 -1.08 -22.32 9.61
C ALA A 341 0.12 -23.11 9.06
N VAL A 342 0.53 -24.17 9.76
CA VAL A 342 1.62 -25.07 9.34
C VAL A 342 1.20 -25.84 8.08
N SER A 343 -0.03 -26.34 8.04
CA SER A 343 -0.55 -27.11 6.90
C SER A 343 -0.56 -26.29 5.61
N ILE A 344 -1.10 -25.07 5.64
CA ILE A 344 -1.12 -24.20 4.45
C ILE A 344 0.30 -23.81 4.04
N ALA A 345 1.17 -23.47 4.99
CA ALA A 345 2.55 -23.11 4.71
C ALA A 345 3.31 -24.27 4.02
N ASN A 346 3.23 -25.48 4.57
CA ASN A 346 3.86 -26.67 3.96
C ASN A 346 3.33 -26.96 2.56
N LYS A 347 2.00 -26.91 2.37
CA LYS A 347 1.38 -27.09 1.06
C LYS A 347 1.93 -26.10 0.03
N MET A 348 2.11 -24.83 0.42
CA MET A 348 2.64 -23.81 -0.47
C MET A 348 4.14 -23.96 -0.71
N ILE A 349 4.93 -24.34 0.30
CA ILE A 349 6.36 -24.67 0.13
C ILE A 349 6.51 -25.82 -0.86
N ASP A 350 5.73 -26.90 -0.72
CA ASP A 350 5.76 -28.04 -1.62
C ASP A 350 5.39 -27.67 -3.06
N ALA A 351 4.43 -26.77 -3.25
CA ALA A 351 4.07 -26.26 -4.58
C ALA A 351 5.17 -25.39 -5.23
N LEU A 352 6.02 -24.77 -4.42
CA LEU A 352 7.14 -23.94 -4.90
C LEU A 352 8.45 -24.73 -5.06
N LYS A 353 8.54 -25.91 -4.45
CA LYS A 353 9.69 -26.80 -4.42
C LYS A 353 9.85 -27.54 -5.75
N PHE A 354 11.08 -27.58 -6.25
CA PHE A 354 11.46 -28.42 -7.39
C PHE A 354 12.89 -28.91 -7.23
N TYR A 355 13.29 -29.94 -7.99
CA TYR A 355 14.65 -30.43 -8.01
C TYR A 355 15.27 -30.26 -9.39
N GLY A 356 16.53 -29.82 -9.45
CA GLY A 356 17.22 -29.53 -10.70
C GLY A 356 18.72 -29.38 -10.53
N ILE A 357 19.36 -28.78 -11.52
CA ILE A 357 20.83 -28.69 -11.59
C ILE A 357 21.40 -27.38 -11.04
N GLY A 358 20.57 -26.41 -10.64
CA GLY A 358 21.07 -25.12 -10.14
C GLY A 358 21.79 -24.28 -11.20
N ALA A 359 21.34 -24.33 -12.45
CA ALA A 359 21.86 -23.53 -13.56
C ALA A 359 20.69 -23.01 -14.41
N PRO A 360 20.40 -21.70 -14.39
CA PRO A 360 19.43 -21.10 -15.29
C PRO A 360 19.88 -21.22 -16.76
N ILE A 361 18.91 -21.48 -17.64
CA ILE A 361 19.14 -21.68 -19.07
C ILE A 361 18.29 -20.73 -19.89
N VAL A 362 18.79 -20.38 -21.08
CA VAL A 362 18.05 -19.67 -22.12
C VAL A 362 18.19 -20.44 -23.43
N LYS A 363 17.16 -20.34 -24.29
CA LYS A 363 17.29 -20.76 -25.69
C LYS A 363 17.80 -19.56 -26.49
N LYS A 364 18.98 -19.70 -27.09
CA LYS A 364 19.55 -18.70 -28.02
C LYS A 364 19.73 -19.38 -29.37
N ASP A 365 19.01 -18.89 -30.37
CA ASP A 365 18.85 -19.56 -31.66
C ASP A 365 18.34 -20.99 -31.44
N ASP A 366 19.11 -22.02 -31.79
CA ASP A 366 18.79 -23.44 -31.52
C ASP A 366 19.61 -24.07 -30.37
N SER A 367 20.45 -23.28 -29.70
CA SER A 367 21.28 -23.75 -28.59
C SER A 367 20.63 -23.48 -27.23
N ILE A 368 20.79 -24.44 -26.29
CA ILE A 368 20.44 -24.28 -24.88
C ILE A 368 21.70 -23.79 -24.15
N VAL A 369 21.68 -22.55 -23.69
CA VAL A 369 22.84 -21.89 -23.09
C VAL A 369 22.62 -21.69 -21.60
N ILE A 370 23.64 -22.02 -20.81
CA ILE A 370 23.65 -21.75 -19.37
C ILE A 370 24.01 -20.29 -19.14
N THR A 371 23.14 -19.54 -18.48
CA THR A 371 23.35 -18.09 -18.26
C THR A 371 24.13 -17.80 -16.98
N SER A 372 23.95 -18.64 -15.97
CA SER A 372 24.59 -18.52 -14.66
C SER A 372 24.62 -19.88 -13.98
N VAL A 373 25.38 -19.98 -12.89
CA VAL A 373 25.38 -21.14 -12.01
C VAL A 373 25.12 -20.68 -10.59
N GLU A 374 24.30 -21.42 -9.86
CA GLU A 374 24.02 -21.14 -8.45
C GLU A 374 25.29 -21.42 -7.62
N PRO A 375 25.81 -20.43 -6.86
CA PRO A 375 26.98 -20.63 -6.02
C PRO A 375 26.78 -21.76 -5.00
N GLY A 376 27.72 -22.70 -4.93
CA GLY A 376 27.66 -23.91 -4.11
C GLY A 376 26.66 -24.97 -4.59
N GLY A 377 25.94 -24.70 -5.69
CA GLY A 377 24.97 -25.60 -6.30
C GLY A 377 25.60 -26.80 -7.03
N PRO A 378 24.78 -27.77 -7.48
CA PRO A 378 25.29 -29.00 -8.06
C PRO A 378 25.93 -28.77 -9.44
N ALA A 379 25.43 -27.83 -10.26
CA ALA A 379 26.09 -27.47 -11.52
C ALA A 379 27.48 -26.87 -11.32
N GLU A 380 27.64 -25.92 -10.38
CA GLU A 380 28.95 -25.32 -10.09
C GLU A 380 29.94 -26.38 -9.59
N LYS A 381 29.51 -27.25 -8.65
CA LYS A 381 30.31 -28.37 -8.15
C LYS A 381 30.72 -29.36 -9.24
N ALA A 382 29.86 -29.54 -10.25
CA ALA A 382 30.14 -30.38 -11.41
C ALA A 382 31.00 -29.69 -12.48
N GLY A 383 31.40 -28.43 -12.26
CA GLY A 383 32.31 -27.69 -13.14
C GLY A 383 31.63 -26.99 -14.32
N ILE A 384 30.30 -26.84 -14.29
CA ILE A 384 29.54 -26.06 -15.27
C ILE A 384 29.86 -24.58 -15.13
N LYS A 385 29.92 -23.86 -16.25
CA LYS A 385 30.23 -22.44 -16.31
C LYS A 385 29.16 -21.66 -17.08
N PRO A 386 28.95 -20.37 -16.77
CA PRO A 386 28.16 -19.48 -17.62
C PRO A 386 28.70 -19.48 -19.06
N GLY A 387 27.81 -19.58 -20.04
CA GLY A 387 28.12 -19.67 -21.46
C GLY A 387 28.29 -21.10 -21.99
N ASP A 388 28.27 -22.12 -21.14
CA ASP A 388 28.23 -23.52 -21.58
C ASP A 388 26.95 -23.80 -22.37
N GLU A 389 27.10 -24.50 -23.50
CA GLU A 389 25.98 -24.99 -24.31
C GLU A 389 25.68 -26.44 -23.94
N ILE A 390 24.42 -26.75 -23.65
CA ILE A 390 23.94 -28.12 -23.43
C ILE A 390 23.52 -28.66 -24.80
N THR A 391 24.23 -29.65 -25.32
CA THR A 391 23.95 -30.28 -26.62
C THR A 391 23.16 -31.57 -26.49
N GLU A 392 23.30 -32.29 -25.38
CA GLU A 392 22.51 -33.50 -25.09
C GLU A 392 22.12 -33.60 -23.62
N ILE A 393 20.98 -34.24 -23.35
CA ILE A 393 20.52 -34.59 -22.01
C ILE A 393 20.16 -36.08 -21.98
N ASP A 394 20.88 -36.84 -21.16
CA ASP A 394 20.82 -38.30 -21.06
C ASP A 394 20.95 -38.99 -22.44
N GLY A 395 21.90 -38.49 -23.25
CA GLY A 395 22.21 -39.00 -24.59
C GLY A 395 21.20 -38.66 -25.68
N ARG A 396 20.26 -37.75 -25.42
CA ARG A 396 19.34 -37.22 -26.45
C ARG A 396 19.71 -35.78 -26.79
N SER A 397 19.83 -35.47 -28.08
CA SER A 397 20.10 -34.12 -28.58
C SER A 397 19.06 -33.13 -28.08
N THR A 398 19.50 -31.92 -27.72
CA THR A 398 18.62 -30.81 -27.34
C THR A 398 18.02 -30.06 -28.54
N GLU A 399 18.61 -30.18 -29.74
CA GLU A 399 18.12 -29.50 -30.95
C GLU A 399 16.71 -29.95 -31.34
N GLU A 400 16.42 -31.25 -31.14
CA GLU A 400 15.12 -31.85 -31.46
C GLU A 400 14.07 -31.64 -30.36
N LEU A 401 14.45 -31.05 -29.22
CA LEU A 401 13.58 -30.91 -28.06
C LEU A 401 12.97 -29.51 -27.99
N LYS A 402 11.70 -29.44 -27.59
CA LYS A 402 11.09 -28.17 -27.17
C LYS A 402 11.75 -27.70 -25.88
N PHE A 403 11.85 -26.39 -25.70
CA PHE A 403 12.47 -25.78 -24.50
C PHE A 403 11.83 -26.26 -23.18
N GLU A 404 10.51 -26.47 -23.18
CA GLU A 404 9.80 -27.00 -22.01
C GLU A 404 10.23 -28.44 -21.66
N ASP A 405 10.51 -29.28 -22.66
CA ASP A 405 10.93 -30.66 -22.45
C ASP A 405 12.39 -30.73 -21.98
N VAL A 406 13.22 -29.80 -22.43
CA VAL A 406 14.55 -29.56 -21.87
C VAL A 406 14.45 -29.25 -20.37
N ILE A 407 13.60 -28.29 -19.97
CA ILE A 407 13.39 -27.95 -18.55
C ILE A 407 12.92 -29.19 -17.76
N LYS A 408 11.96 -29.96 -18.28
CA LYS A 408 11.47 -31.19 -17.62
C LYS A 408 12.56 -32.23 -17.44
N LYS A 409 13.47 -32.39 -18.41
CA LYS A 409 14.59 -33.34 -18.34
C LYS A 409 15.71 -32.90 -17.40
N LEU A 410 15.99 -31.59 -17.32
CA LEU A 410 16.94 -31.06 -16.34
C LEU A 410 16.40 -31.15 -14.90
N ARG A 411 15.07 -31.13 -14.75
CA ARG A 411 14.38 -31.42 -13.49
C ARG A 411 14.20 -32.92 -13.27
N GLY A 412 13.84 -33.31 -12.05
CA GLY A 412 13.65 -34.71 -11.68
C GLY A 412 13.35 -34.90 -10.21
N SER A 413 13.61 -36.10 -9.69
CA SER A 413 13.49 -36.40 -8.25
C SER A 413 14.80 -36.07 -7.52
N GLU A 414 14.72 -35.84 -6.21
CA GLU A 414 15.88 -35.60 -5.35
C GLU A 414 16.93 -36.72 -5.47
N GLY A 415 18.21 -36.35 -5.53
CA GLY A 415 19.32 -37.31 -5.56
C GLY A 415 19.46 -38.11 -6.86
N THR A 416 18.60 -37.87 -7.85
CA THR A 416 18.74 -38.51 -9.17
C THR A 416 19.76 -37.77 -10.03
N ASN A 417 20.49 -38.50 -10.84
CA ASN A 417 21.48 -37.93 -11.74
C ASN A 417 20.88 -37.53 -13.09
N VAL A 418 21.47 -36.52 -13.72
CA VAL A 418 21.30 -36.17 -15.13
C VAL A 418 22.66 -36.10 -15.78
N THR A 419 22.80 -36.69 -16.98
CA THR A 419 24.03 -36.61 -17.76
C THR A 419 23.87 -35.56 -18.85
N LEU A 420 24.71 -34.53 -18.83
CA LEU A 420 24.73 -33.46 -19.82
C LEU A 420 25.94 -33.61 -20.71
N THR A 421 25.76 -33.48 -22.04
CA THR A 421 26.88 -33.24 -22.96
C THR A 421 27.02 -31.73 -23.13
N ILE A 422 28.19 -31.20 -22.76
CA ILE A 422 28.49 -29.77 -22.70
C ILE A 422 29.47 -29.40 -23.80
N LYS A 423 29.13 -28.36 -24.57
CA LYS A 423 30.03 -27.69 -25.50
C LYS A 423 30.46 -26.36 -24.89
N ARG A 424 31.77 -26.17 -24.75
CA ARG A 424 32.39 -24.99 -24.14
C ARG A 424 33.34 -24.35 -25.14
N LYS A 425 33.26 -23.03 -25.32
CA LYS A 425 34.02 -22.29 -26.35
C LYS A 425 35.54 -22.55 -26.35
N GLU A 426 36.12 -22.81 -25.18
CA GLU A 426 37.56 -23.04 -24.98
C GLU A 426 37.98 -24.52 -25.05
N VAL A 427 37.04 -25.42 -25.29
CA VAL A 427 37.27 -26.88 -25.35
C VAL A 427 36.82 -27.38 -26.71
N GLU A 428 37.72 -28.05 -27.44
CA GLU A 428 37.50 -28.45 -28.83
C GLU A 428 36.38 -29.49 -28.96
N GLU A 429 36.39 -30.51 -28.08
CA GLU A 429 35.40 -31.59 -28.09
C GLU A 429 34.37 -31.45 -26.97
N PRO A 430 33.06 -31.66 -27.24
CA PRO A 430 32.05 -31.72 -26.20
C PRO A 430 32.34 -32.83 -25.18
N PHE A 431 32.05 -32.58 -23.91
CA PHE A 431 32.34 -33.53 -22.83
C PHE A 431 31.13 -33.75 -21.94
N LYS A 432 31.08 -34.92 -21.30
CA LYS A 432 29.95 -35.33 -20.44
C LYS A 432 30.18 -34.93 -18.99
N ILE A 433 29.15 -34.37 -18.37
CA ILE A 433 29.08 -34.11 -16.93
C ILE A 433 27.86 -34.83 -16.36
N VAL A 434 28.04 -35.47 -15.21
CA VAL A 434 26.93 -36.01 -14.42
C VAL A 434 26.64 -35.05 -13.27
N ILE A 435 25.38 -34.63 -13.15
CA ILE A 435 24.93 -33.71 -12.10
C ILE A 435 23.84 -34.40 -11.28
N GLU A 436 24.01 -34.42 -9.96
CA GLU A 436 22.98 -34.86 -9.03
C GLU A 436 21.97 -33.72 -8.79
N ARG A 437 20.67 -34.00 -8.97
CA ARG A 437 19.62 -33.00 -8.81
C ARG A 437 19.39 -32.66 -7.34
N GLN A 438 19.42 -31.37 -7.01
CA GLN A 438 19.19 -30.85 -5.66
C GLN A 438 17.94 -29.98 -5.57
N LYS A 439 17.49 -29.72 -4.33
CA LYS A 439 16.29 -28.95 -4.01
C LYS A 439 16.48 -27.46 -4.30
N PHE A 440 15.50 -26.87 -4.98
CA PHE A 440 15.38 -25.44 -5.25
C PHE A 440 13.93 -24.97 -5.03
N TYR A 441 13.77 -23.65 -4.93
CA TYR A 441 12.48 -23.00 -4.80
C TYR A 441 12.26 -22.01 -5.95
N SER A 442 11.09 -22.09 -6.59
CA SER A 442 10.73 -21.17 -7.67
C SER A 442 10.49 -19.73 -7.20
N ASN A 443 10.17 -19.55 -5.92
CA ASN A 443 10.09 -18.26 -5.26
C ASN A 443 10.67 -18.36 -3.84
N PRO A 444 12.00 -18.22 -3.67
CA PRO A 444 12.65 -18.37 -2.37
C PRO A 444 12.15 -17.38 -1.32
N ALA A 445 11.83 -16.15 -1.74
CA ALA A 445 11.25 -15.12 -0.89
C ALA A 445 9.99 -15.58 -0.16
N LEU A 446 9.06 -16.11 -0.95
CA LEU A 446 7.77 -16.57 -0.47
C LEU A 446 7.90 -17.83 0.39
N VAL A 447 8.88 -18.69 0.10
CA VAL A 447 9.20 -19.84 0.95
C VAL A 447 9.74 -19.41 2.31
N ALA A 448 10.60 -18.39 2.37
CA ALA A 448 11.07 -17.83 3.64
C ALA A 448 9.92 -17.26 4.48
N ASP A 449 8.90 -16.66 3.85
CA ASP A 449 7.67 -16.22 4.53
C ASP A 449 6.89 -17.40 5.12
N TYR A 450 6.68 -18.48 4.35
CA TYR A 450 5.98 -19.67 4.85
C TYR A 450 6.74 -20.35 5.99
N MET A 451 8.07 -20.42 5.90
CA MET A 451 8.90 -20.96 6.98
C MET A 451 8.84 -20.07 8.24
N ALA A 452 8.78 -18.75 8.09
CA ALA A 452 8.55 -17.84 9.20
C ALA A 452 7.18 -18.09 9.87
N ILE A 453 6.14 -18.37 9.08
CA ILE A 453 4.80 -18.74 9.59
C ILE A 453 4.88 -20.06 10.37
N ILE A 454 5.54 -21.09 9.84
CA ILE A 454 5.75 -22.36 10.52
C ILE A 454 6.50 -22.13 11.84
N ALA A 455 7.59 -21.37 11.82
CA ALA A 455 8.36 -21.08 13.03
C ALA A 455 7.50 -20.40 14.10
N MET A 456 6.71 -19.39 13.74
CA MET A 456 5.80 -18.73 14.68
C MET A 456 4.72 -19.69 15.22
N ALA A 457 4.13 -20.54 14.37
CA ALA A 457 3.13 -21.52 14.79
C ALA A 457 3.72 -22.54 15.78
N GLU A 458 4.89 -23.08 15.47
CA GLU A 458 5.55 -24.09 16.30
C GLU A 458 6.05 -23.50 17.63
N ILE A 459 6.47 -22.23 17.66
CA ILE A 459 6.74 -21.51 18.93
C ILE A 459 5.48 -21.51 19.81
N GLN A 460 4.31 -21.16 19.27
CA GLN A 460 3.07 -21.13 20.03
C GLN A 460 2.62 -22.52 20.50
N LYS A 461 2.97 -23.57 19.75
CA LYS A 461 2.75 -24.98 20.12
C LYS A 461 3.76 -25.51 21.15
N GLY A 462 4.83 -24.76 21.45
CA GLY A 462 5.92 -25.19 22.34
C GLY A 462 6.98 -26.08 21.66
N ASN A 463 6.89 -26.25 20.34
CA ASN A 463 7.78 -27.09 19.53
C ASN A 463 9.01 -26.27 19.05
N ILE A 464 9.87 -25.88 19.99
CA ILE A 464 10.99 -24.96 19.74
C ILE A 464 12.01 -25.53 18.75
N ASN A 465 12.21 -26.85 18.73
CA ASN A 465 13.15 -27.49 17.80
C ASN A 465 12.66 -27.40 16.34
N GLU A 466 11.37 -27.63 16.12
CA GLU A 466 10.70 -27.48 14.83
C GLU A 466 10.75 -26.02 14.37
N ALA A 467 10.46 -25.10 15.29
CA ALA A 467 10.55 -23.67 15.01
C ALA A 467 11.95 -23.23 14.62
N LYS A 468 12.97 -23.72 15.34
CA LYS A 468 14.38 -23.46 15.02
C LYS A 468 14.75 -24.00 13.65
N ARG A 469 14.37 -25.24 13.32
CA ARG A 469 14.62 -25.84 11.99
C ARG A 469 14.00 -25.00 10.87
N ALA A 470 12.74 -24.61 11.01
CA ALA A 470 12.06 -23.77 10.03
C ALA A 470 12.75 -22.40 9.90
N MET A 471 13.16 -21.81 11.02
CA MET A 471 13.84 -20.51 11.03
C MET A 471 15.24 -20.57 10.41
N ASP A 472 16.01 -21.61 10.68
CA ASP A 472 17.34 -21.82 10.10
C ASP A 472 17.23 -21.96 8.56
N GLU A 473 16.22 -22.69 8.07
CA GLU A 473 15.96 -22.79 6.63
C GLU A 473 15.51 -21.43 6.05
N ALA A 474 14.63 -20.70 6.72
CA ALA A 474 14.20 -19.36 6.31
C ALA A 474 15.37 -18.37 6.22
N LEU A 475 16.26 -18.37 7.21
CA LEU A 475 17.44 -17.50 7.22
C LEU A 475 18.45 -17.92 6.15
N ASN A 476 18.62 -19.22 5.90
CA ASN A 476 19.50 -19.70 4.85
C ASN A 476 19.01 -19.23 3.47
N ILE A 477 17.70 -19.33 3.21
CA ILE A 477 17.08 -18.79 2.00
C ILE A 477 17.24 -17.27 1.95
N ALA A 478 16.95 -16.58 3.06
CA ALA A 478 17.02 -15.12 3.12
C ALA A 478 18.44 -14.56 2.97
N LYS A 479 19.51 -15.32 3.24
CA LYS A 479 20.89 -14.87 2.94
C LYS A 479 21.15 -14.69 1.44
N SER A 480 20.41 -15.40 0.59
CA SER A 480 20.46 -15.27 -0.87
C SER A 480 19.58 -14.13 -1.41
N THR A 481 18.74 -13.52 -0.56
CA THR A 481 17.79 -12.46 -0.94
C THR A 481 17.85 -11.29 0.06
N ASN A 482 17.01 -10.26 -0.10
CA ASN A 482 16.79 -9.31 1.00
C ASN A 482 15.93 -9.99 2.09
N VAL A 483 16.19 -9.72 3.37
CA VAL A 483 15.46 -10.32 4.51
C VAL A 483 14.07 -9.69 4.68
N TYR A 484 13.02 -10.52 4.68
CA TYR A 484 11.61 -10.10 4.75
C TYR A 484 11.15 -9.77 6.19
N ALA A 485 10.16 -8.90 6.32
CA ALA A 485 9.66 -8.40 7.60
C ALA A 485 9.09 -9.51 8.51
N SER A 486 8.36 -10.47 7.93
CA SER A 486 7.86 -11.71 8.53
C SER A 486 8.98 -12.57 9.14
N THR A 487 10.05 -12.80 8.38
CA THR A 487 11.23 -13.57 8.79
C THR A 487 11.92 -12.92 9.99
N LEU A 488 12.07 -11.59 9.96
CA LEU A 488 12.64 -10.86 11.10
C LEU A 488 11.80 -11.00 12.36
N LYS A 489 10.47 -10.91 12.25
CA LYS A 489 9.54 -11.11 13.37
C LYS A 489 9.64 -12.53 13.92
N ALA A 490 9.61 -13.54 13.06
CA ALA A 490 9.72 -14.94 13.47
C ALA A 490 11.07 -15.22 14.16
N HIS A 491 12.17 -14.68 13.63
CA HIS A 491 13.49 -14.82 14.25
C HIS A 491 13.54 -14.17 15.63
N ALA A 492 13.01 -12.95 15.77
CA ALA A 492 12.91 -12.30 17.07
C ALA A 492 12.06 -13.13 18.05
N CYS A 493 10.94 -13.72 17.59
CA CYS A 493 10.11 -14.60 18.41
C CYS A 493 10.87 -15.84 18.87
N LEU A 494 11.64 -16.46 17.98
CA LEU A 494 12.46 -17.62 18.30
C LEU A 494 13.52 -17.28 19.36
N LEU A 495 14.26 -16.18 19.17
CA LEU A 495 15.28 -15.75 20.13
C LEU A 495 14.68 -15.47 21.51
N MET A 496 13.50 -14.83 21.55
CA MET A 496 12.77 -14.63 22.80
C MET A 496 12.36 -15.96 23.46
N ALA A 497 11.87 -16.92 22.68
CA ALA A 497 11.50 -18.26 23.18
C ALA A 497 12.71 -19.06 23.70
N LEU A 498 13.90 -18.82 23.13
CA LEU A 498 15.17 -19.40 23.56
C LEU A 498 15.82 -18.66 24.74
N ASN A 499 15.21 -17.57 25.24
CA ASN A 499 15.80 -16.66 26.24
C ASN A 499 17.12 -15.98 25.79
N GLU A 500 17.35 -15.86 24.48
CA GLU A 500 18.55 -15.24 23.90
C GLU A 500 18.37 -13.72 23.77
N TYR A 501 18.09 -13.04 24.89
CA TYR A 501 17.73 -11.62 24.92
C TYR A 501 18.82 -10.68 24.37
N ASP A 502 20.10 -11.02 24.57
CA ASP A 502 21.23 -10.26 24.03
C ASP A 502 21.21 -10.22 22.50
N ARG A 503 20.92 -11.35 21.86
CA ARG A 503 20.83 -11.44 20.40
C ARG A 503 19.62 -10.68 19.86
N VAL A 504 18.54 -10.58 20.62
CA VAL A 504 17.40 -9.72 20.24
C VAL A 504 17.83 -8.26 20.23
N ILE A 505 18.49 -7.80 21.29
CA ILE A 505 18.95 -6.41 21.41
C ILE A 505 19.97 -6.08 20.32
N GLU A 506 20.97 -6.94 20.12
CA GLU A 506 22.03 -6.75 19.13
C GLU A 506 21.47 -6.64 17.70
N ASN A 507 20.57 -7.55 17.32
CA ASN A 507 20.07 -7.63 15.95
C ASN A 507 19.03 -6.56 15.62
N TYR A 508 18.25 -6.09 16.62
CA TYR A 508 17.04 -5.31 16.35
C TYR A 508 17.02 -3.89 16.92
N SER A 509 17.92 -3.55 17.85
CA SER A 509 17.92 -2.21 18.50
C SER A 509 18.02 -1.03 17.54
N LYS A 510 18.69 -1.20 16.39
CA LYS A 510 18.88 -0.14 15.37
C LYS A 510 17.71 0.00 14.39
N ARG A 511 16.72 -0.89 14.44
CA ARG A 511 15.60 -0.88 13.48
C ARG A 511 14.43 -0.03 13.97
N ASN A 512 13.64 0.53 13.06
CA ASN A 512 12.52 1.41 13.43
C ASN A 512 11.14 0.72 13.43
N GLU A 513 11.05 -0.58 13.14
CA GLU A 513 9.76 -1.27 13.14
C GLU A 513 9.20 -1.41 14.57
N GLY A 514 8.01 -0.84 14.82
CA GLY A 514 7.42 -0.76 16.17
C GLY A 514 7.27 -2.11 16.89
N TYR A 515 6.93 -3.17 16.17
CA TYR A 515 6.86 -4.52 16.72
C TYR A 515 8.22 -5.02 17.21
N LEU A 516 9.29 -4.87 16.41
CA LEU A 516 10.63 -5.32 16.79
C LEU A 516 11.19 -4.47 17.94
N GLN A 517 10.91 -3.17 17.95
CA GLN A 517 11.29 -2.29 19.05
C GLN A 517 10.56 -2.65 20.36
N LEU A 518 9.29 -3.07 20.30
CA LEU A 518 8.60 -3.61 21.47
C LEU A 518 9.27 -4.90 21.97
N MET A 519 9.71 -5.80 21.08
CA MET A 519 10.47 -6.99 21.47
C MET A 519 11.82 -6.65 22.12
N VAL A 520 12.51 -5.64 21.61
CA VAL A 520 13.75 -5.12 22.23
C VAL A 520 13.46 -4.58 23.64
N ALA A 521 12.36 -3.85 23.83
CA ALA A 521 11.96 -3.38 25.15
C ALA A 521 11.68 -4.54 26.12
N ILE A 522 10.99 -5.59 25.65
CA ILE A 522 10.74 -6.80 26.45
C ILE A 522 12.06 -7.50 26.78
N ALA A 523 12.98 -7.63 25.83
CA ALA A 523 14.29 -8.23 26.05
C ALA A 523 15.10 -7.49 27.13
N TYR A 524 15.14 -6.15 27.09
CA TYR A 524 15.74 -5.35 28.15
C TYR A 524 15.07 -5.60 29.51
N ALA A 525 13.73 -5.63 29.57
CA ALA A 525 12.99 -5.87 30.80
C ALA A 525 13.27 -7.26 31.39
N LYS A 526 13.31 -8.30 30.55
CA LYS A 526 13.65 -9.68 30.95
C LYS A 526 15.09 -9.80 31.45
N LYS A 527 16.00 -8.92 31.01
CA LYS A 527 17.37 -8.80 31.54
C LYS A 527 17.49 -7.98 32.82
N GLY A 528 16.40 -7.40 33.34
CA GLY A 528 16.43 -6.47 34.47
C GLY A 528 16.93 -5.06 34.11
N MET A 529 17.14 -4.76 32.83
CA MET A 529 17.56 -3.44 32.36
C MET A 529 16.34 -2.53 32.14
N TYR A 530 15.62 -2.24 33.22
CA TYR A 530 14.30 -1.59 33.16
C TYR A 530 14.34 -0.18 32.57
N GLU A 531 15.36 0.63 32.87
CA GLU A 531 15.48 1.98 32.31
C GLU A 531 15.59 1.96 30.77
N ASN A 532 16.39 1.03 30.23
CA ASN A 532 16.51 0.81 28.79
C ASN A 532 15.17 0.37 28.19
N ALA A 533 14.48 -0.56 28.85
CA ALA A 533 13.15 -1.03 28.43
C ALA A 533 12.15 0.13 28.35
N ILE A 534 12.09 0.97 29.39
CA ILE A 534 11.20 2.14 29.47
C ILE A 534 11.54 3.15 28.37
N LYS A 535 12.83 3.42 28.15
CA LYS A 535 13.29 4.37 27.12
C LYS A 535 12.85 3.92 25.72
N VAL A 536 13.06 2.64 25.39
CA VAL A 536 12.63 2.09 24.10
C VAL A 536 11.11 2.16 23.99
N TYR A 537 10.39 1.70 25.01
CA TYR A 537 8.92 1.66 25.00
C TYR A 537 8.27 3.04 24.87
N LYS A 538 8.80 4.08 25.53
CA LYS A 538 8.28 5.46 25.43
C LYS A 538 8.42 6.06 24.03
N ASN A 539 9.45 5.66 23.29
CA ASN A 539 9.71 6.15 21.94
C ASN A 539 8.93 5.39 20.86
N LEU A 540 8.19 4.35 21.21
CA LEU A 540 7.35 3.62 20.26
C LEU A 540 6.20 4.49 19.77
N ASN A 541 6.01 4.55 18.46
CA ASN A 541 4.76 5.05 17.91
C ASN A 541 3.64 4.03 18.17
N LYS A 542 2.89 4.24 19.24
CA LYS A 542 1.78 3.36 19.66
C LYS A 542 0.65 3.26 18.64
N LYS A 543 0.54 4.22 17.71
CA LYS A 543 -0.45 4.19 16.62
C LYS A 543 -0.08 3.19 15.50
N ASP A 544 1.22 2.92 15.32
CA ASP A 544 1.74 2.02 14.28
C ASP A 544 1.94 0.59 14.77
N LEU A 545 1.52 0.33 16.00
CA LEU A 545 1.68 -0.92 16.69
C LEU A 545 0.38 -1.72 16.45
N PRO A 546 0.34 -2.66 15.49
CA PRO A 546 -0.73 -3.64 15.38
C PRO A 546 -0.55 -4.62 16.56
N ILE A 547 -0.77 -4.13 17.76
CA ILE A 547 -0.68 -4.90 18.98
C ILE A 547 -1.88 -5.84 18.93
N SER A 548 -1.61 -7.11 18.62
CA SER A 548 -2.34 -8.15 19.33
C SER A 548 -2.09 -7.89 20.82
N ASP A 549 -3.14 -7.73 21.61
CA ASP A 549 -3.08 -7.45 23.07
C ASP A 549 -2.00 -8.26 23.81
N ASN A 550 -1.67 -9.44 23.31
CA ASN A 550 -0.67 -10.37 23.82
C ASN A 550 0.77 -9.82 23.91
N THR A 551 1.31 -9.11 22.90
CA THR A 551 2.72 -8.67 22.96
C THR A 551 2.90 -7.52 23.96
N LEU A 552 1.91 -6.61 24.02
CA LEU A 552 1.90 -5.54 25.00
C LEU A 552 1.71 -6.11 26.43
N LYS A 553 0.86 -7.11 26.59
CA LYS A 553 0.73 -7.86 27.84
C LYS A 553 2.05 -8.49 28.27
N ALA A 554 2.79 -9.10 27.35
CA ALA A 554 4.11 -9.67 27.63
C ALA A 554 5.13 -8.61 28.12
N PHE A 555 5.06 -7.38 27.59
CA PHE A 555 5.85 -6.26 28.11
C PHE A 555 5.47 -5.92 29.55
N TYR A 556 4.18 -5.78 29.86
CA TYR A 556 3.74 -5.50 31.23
C TYR A 556 4.12 -6.60 32.21
N GLU A 557 4.04 -7.87 31.78
CA GLU A 557 4.49 -9.00 32.58
C GLU A 557 6.00 -8.97 32.82
N ALA A 558 6.80 -8.59 31.83
CA ALA A 558 8.25 -8.44 31.99
C ALA A 558 8.63 -7.26 32.92
N MET A 559 7.82 -6.20 32.95
CA MET A 559 8.02 -5.04 33.82
C MET A 559 7.51 -5.24 35.25
N LYS A 560 6.75 -6.32 35.52
CA LYS A 560 6.12 -6.55 36.83
C LYS A 560 7.09 -6.46 38.02
N PRO A 561 8.31 -7.05 38.02
CA PRO A 561 9.21 -6.96 39.17
C PRO A 561 9.64 -5.52 39.49
N TYR A 562 9.94 -4.72 38.45
CA TYR A 562 10.27 -3.30 38.59
C TYR A 562 9.09 -2.51 39.17
N VAL A 563 7.89 -2.76 38.66
CA VAL A 563 6.67 -2.07 39.13
C VAL A 563 6.41 -2.39 40.60
N GLU A 564 6.57 -3.64 41.03
CA GLU A 564 6.40 -4.05 42.43
C GLU A 564 7.44 -3.42 43.36
N GLU A 565 8.68 -3.25 42.91
CA GLU A 565 9.74 -2.55 43.64
C GLU A 565 9.42 -1.06 43.80
N MET A 566 9.04 -0.38 42.71
CA MET A 566 8.63 1.02 42.73
C MET A 566 7.41 1.26 43.62
N GLU A 567 6.42 0.36 43.63
CA GLU A 567 5.28 0.48 44.54
C GLU A 567 5.69 0.34 46.02
N LYS A 568 6.67 -0.52 46.34
CA LYS A 568 7.20 -0.62 47.72
C LYS A 568 7.93 0.65 48.12
N GLU A 569 8.71 1.23 47.21
CA GLU A 569 9.40 2.49 47.44
C GLU A 569 8.42 3.65 47.66
N ALA A 570 7.40 3.77 46.79
CA ALA A 570 6.34 4.76 46.95
C ALA A 570 5.62 4.62 48.30
N LEU A 571 5.33 3.39 48.73
CA LEU A 571 4.72 3.13 50.03
C LEU A 571 5.61 3.54 51.21
N ASN A 572 6.94 3.47 51.08
CA ASN A 572 7.85 3.95 52.11
C ASN A 572 7.81 5.48 52.22
N TYR A 573 7.75 6.19 51.09
CA TYR A 573 7.55 7.64 51.08
C TYR A 573 6.18 8.05 51.64
N GLU A 574 5.12 7.29 51.36
CA GLU A 574 3.82 7.52 51.99
C GLU A 574 3.91 7.41 53.52
N LYS A 575 4.63 6.41 54.04
CA LYS A 575 4.82 6.21 55.48
C LYS A 575 5.67 7.30 56.14
N SER A 576 6.63 7.89 55.42
CA SER A 576 7.45 9.00 55.91
C SER A 576 6.76 10.37 55.79
N GLY A 577 5.57 10.43 55.18
CA GLY A 577 4.83 11.66 54.96
C GLY A 577 5.23 12.45 53.71
N ASP A 578 6.16 11.94 52.90
CA ASP A 578 6.57 12.56 51.64
C ASP A 578 5.64 12.16 50.48
N ALA A 579 4.48 12.79 50.45
CA ALA A 579 3.47 12.55 49.43
C ALA A 579 3.94 12.89 48.00
N ILE A 580 4.84 13.87 47.83
CA ILE A 580 5.30 14.31 46.51
C ILE A 580 6.19 13.24 45.88
N SER A 581 7.14 12.69 46.63
CA SER A 581 8.01 11.62 46.14
C SER A 581 7.21 10.36 45.81
N ALA A 582 6.25 9.97 46.66
CA ALA A 582 5.35 8.85 46.39
C ALA A 582 4.55 9.05 45.08
N LEU A 583 3.98 10.25 44.87
CA LEU A 583 3.23 10.57 43.65
C LEU A 583 4.10 10.55 42.40
N LYS A 584 5.36 11.03 42.47
CA LYS A 584 6.30 10.95 41.35
C LYS A 584 6.58 9.51 40.93
N ILE A 585 6.76 8.61 41.90
CA ILE A 585 7.00 7.19 41.60
C ILE A 585 5.75 6.55 40.97
N TYR A 586 4.58 6.74 41.58
CA TYR A 586 3.33 6.22 41.02
C TYR A 586 3.05 6.75 39.62
N ALA A 587 3.28 8.04 39.39
CA ALA A 587 3.19 8.68 38.08
C ALA A 587 4.13 8.03 37.05
N GLY A 588 5.38 7.77 37.44
CA GLY A 588 6.39 7.14 36.60
C GLY A 588 5.98 5.75 36.09
N ILE A 589 5.30 4.97 36.93
CA ILE A 589 4.89 3.60 36.59
C ILE A 589 3.55 3.51 35.82
N LEU A 590 2.68 4.54 35.85
CA LEU A 590 1.39 4.53 35.14
C LEU A 590 1.52 4.28 33.64
N GLY A 591 2.60 4.75 33.02
CA GLY A 591 2.82 4.63 31.58
C GLY A 591 3.30 3.25 31.13
N ILE A 592 3.66 2.35 32.05
CA ILE A 592 4.36 1.08 31.77
C ILE A 592 3.64 -0.14 32.34
N VAL A 593 2.36 0.00 32.69
CA VAL A 593 1.53 -1.06 33.27
C VAL A 593 0.24 -1.24 32.45
N SER A 594 -0.43 -2.38 32.65
CA SER A 594 -1.78 -2.61 32.11
C SER A 594 -2.79 -1.61 32.67
N GLU A 595 -3.90 -1.39 31.97
CA GLU A 595 -4.95 -0.46 32.40
C GLU A 595 -5.58 -0.89 33.75
N GLU A 596 -5.74 -2.19 33.98
CA GLU A 596 -6.19 -2.74 35.27
C GLU A 596 -5.27 -2.32 36.41
N LYS A 597 -3.95 -2.50 36.22
CA LYS A 597 -2.94 -2.11 37.22
C LYS A 597 -2.86 -0.59 37.37
N ALA A 598 -2.98 0.15 36.27
CA ALA A 598 -3.02 1.62 36.27
C ALA A 598 -4.20 2.14 37.10
N SER A 599 -5.37 1.52 36.99
CA SER A 599 -6.56 1.85 37.79
C SER A 599 -6.32 1.65 39.30
N SER A 600 -5.70 0.53 39.68
CA SER A 600 -5.27 0.29 41.07
C SER A 600 -4.28 1.35 41.55
N ILE A 601 -3.32 1.77 40.72
CA ILE A 601 -2.35 2.81 41.09
C ILE A 601 -3.03 4.17 41.22
N ARG A 602 -3.95 4.53 40.32
CA ARG A 602 -4.74 5.77 40.41
C ARG A 602 -5.60 5.82 41.67
N SER A 603 -6.11 4.68 42.13
CA SER A 603 -6.82 4.60 43.43
C SER A 603 -5.89 4.90 44.61
N LYS A 604 -4.61 4.50 44.56
CA LYS A 604 -3.61 4.87 45.58
C LYS A 604 -3.31 6.36 45.54
N ILE A 605 -3.04 6.89 44.34
CA ILE A 605 -2.83 8.31 44.07
C ILE A 605 -3.99 9.16 44.63
N ALA A 606 -5.24 8.77 44.37
CA ALA A 606 -6.43 9.47 44.84
C ALA A 606 -6.46 9.62 46.36
N ARG A 607 -6.06 8.58 47.10
CA ARG A 607 -5.97 8.64 48.59
C ARG A 607 -4.90 9.62 49.07
N ILE A 608 -3.77 9.71 48.36
CA ILE A 608 -2.70 10.65 48.69
C ILE A 608 -3.16 12.09 48.43
N ILE A 609 -3.79 12.33 47.27
CA ILE A 609 -4.34 13.64 46.88
C ILE A 609 -5.41 14.09 47.88
N ALA A 610 -6.32 13.20 48.27
CA ALA A 610 -7.40 13.53 49.21
C ALA A 610 -6.86 14.00 50.58
N LYS A 611 -5.69 13.51 51.00
CA LYS A 611 -5.02 13.97 52.24
C LYS A 611 -4.26 15.29 52.05
N ASN A 612 -3.82 15.60 50.84
CA ASN A 612 -3.00 16.77 50.53
C ASN A 612 -3.48 17.48 49.25
N PRO A 613 -4.63 18.20 49.28
CA PRO A 613 -5.25 18.75 48.07
C PRO A 613 -4.42 19.81 47.34
N SER A 614 -3.49 20.48 48.03
CA SER A 614 -2.62 21.51 47.42
C SER A 614 -1.58 20.93 46.47
N ILE A 615 -1.25 19.63 46.57
CA ILE A 615 -0.20 19.00 45.74
C ILE A 615 -0.60 18.92 44.26
N ILE A 616 -1.90 18.98 43.97
CA ILE A 616 -2.40 18.92 42.59
C ILE A 616 -2.55 20.30 41.94
N GLU A 617 -2.09 21.38 42.57
CA GLU A 617 -2.15 22.71 41.94
C GLU A 617 -1.37 22.74 40.63
N ILE A 618 -2.03 23.15 39.53
CA ILE A 618 -1.39 23.27 38.22
C ILE A 618 -0.52 24.53 38.23
N SER A 619 0.79 24.35 38.35
CA SER A 619 1.76 25.44 38.45
C SER A 619 2.93 25.28 37.45
N GLY A 620 3.69 26.35 37.25
CA GLY A 620 4.88 26.36 36.38
C GLY A 620 4.58 25.97 34.93
N ILE A 621 5.44 25.13 34.35
CA ILE A 621 5.36 24.72 32.93
C ILE A 621 4.05 23.95 32.63
N ALA A 622 3.55 23.16 33.57
CA ALA A 622 2.27 22.47 33.41
C ALA A 622 1.10 23.46 33.24
N ARG A 623 1.16 24.60 33.95
CA ARG A 623 0.15 25.65 33.88
C ARG A 623 0.18 26.39 32.55
N GLU A 624 1.38 26.65 32.03
CA GLU A 624 1.55 27.27 30.72
C GLU A 624 0.90 26.44 29.61
N HIS A 625 1.24 25.15 29.54
CA HIS A 625 0.64 24.22 28.58
C HIS A 625 -0.89 24.10 28.75
N PHE A 626 -1.37 24.01 29.99
CA PHE A 626 -2.80 23.95 30.28
C PHE A 626 -3.53 25.21 29.78
N LEU A 627 -3.02 26.41 30.07
CA LEU A 627 -3.63 27.66 29.60
C LEU A 627 -3.59 27.79 28.08
N LYS A 628 -2.48 27.39 27.44
CA LYS A 628 -2.37 27.37 25.99
C LYS A 628 -3.42 26.46 25.35
N SER A 629 -3.70 25.31 25.98
CA SER A 629 -4.77 24.42 25.53
C SER A 629 -6.15 25.06 25.58
N GLU A 630 -6.45 25.87 26.60
CA GLU A 630 -7.73 26.58 26.73
C GLU A 630 -7.90 27.62 25.61
N VAL A 631 -6.83 28.37 25.31
CA VAL A 631 -6.82 29.34 24.21
C VAL A 631 -7.06 28.64 22.87
N LEU A 632 -6.36 27.53 22.62
CA LEU A 632 -6.50 26.74 21.38
C LEU A 632 -7.89 26.12 21.24
N TYR A 633 -8.46 25.62 22.34
CA TYR A 633 -9.82 25.09 22.38
C TYR A 633 -10.85 26.16 21.98
N ASN A 634 -10.74 27.36 22.54
CA ASN A 634 -11.62 28.48 22.21
C ASN A 634 -11.44 28.97 20.76
N ALA A 635 -10.25 28.80 20.19
CA ALA A 635 -9.97 29.06 18.78
C ALA A 635 -10.42 27.93 17.82
N GLY A 636 -11.01 26.85 18.33
CA GLY A 636 -11.44 25.69 17.54
C GLY A 636 -10.29 24.77 17.07
N ARG A 637 -9.07 24.97 17.56
CA ARG A 637 -7.86 24.21 17.21
C ARG A 637 -7.70 23.00 18.14
N TYR A 638 -8.64 22.07 18.08
CA TYR A 638 -8.78 21.00 19.07
C TYR A 638 -7.63 19.99 19.10
N GLU A 639 -7.05 19.63 17.95
CA GLU A 639 -5.91 18.69 17.91
C GLU A 639 -4.68 19.26 18.62
N GLU A 640 -4.40 20.54 18.42
CA GLU A 640 -3.29 21.24 19.07
C GLU A 640 -3.59 21.45 20.56
N ALA A 641 -4.84 21.77 20.91
CA ALA A 641 -5.25 21.83 22.32
C ALA A 641 -5.00 20.50 23.03
N LEU A 642 -5.29 19.36 22.38
CA LEU A 642 -5.02 18.04 22.93
C LEU A 642 -3.53 17.79 23.13
N GLN A 643 -2.68 18.21 22.19
CA GLN A 643 -1.22 18.09 22.31
C GLN A 643 -0.69 18.87 23.52
N GLU A 644 -1.15 20.10 23.72
CA GLU A 644 -0.77 20.91 24.89
C GLU A 644 -1.25 20.27 26.21
N LEU A 645 -2.43 19.65 26.22
CA LEU A 645 -2.90 18.90 27.39
C LEU A 645 -2.05 17.66 27.67
N GLU A 646 -1.59 16.94 26.65
CA GLU A 646 -0.63 15.82 26.84
C GLU A 646 0.71 16.31 27.40
N MET A 647 1.19 17.48 26.98
CA MET A 647 2.37 18.13 27.58
C MET A 647 2.12 18.45 29.06
N ALA A 648 0.97 19.04 29.41
CA ALA A 648 0.61 19.31 30.80
C ALA A 648 0.53 18.03 31.66
N LYS A 649 -0.04 16.94 31.12
CA LYS A 649 -0.07 15.62 31.79
C LYS A 649 1.33 15.07 32.03
N SER A 650 2.30 15.33 31.16
CA SER A 650 3.67 14.85 31.35
C SER A 650 4.34 15.41 32.62
N TYR A 651 3.93 16.61 33.05
CA TYR A 651 4.41 17.25 34.28
C TYR A 651 3.58 16.88 35.52
N ILE A 652 2.25 16.80 35.38
CA ILE A 652 1.33 16.50 36.50
C ILE A 652 0.29 15.44 36.06
N PRO A 653 0.68 14.16 35.92
CA PRO A 653 -0.16 13.10 35.35
C PRO A 653 -1.26 12.60 36.29
N PHE A 654 -1.45 13.26 37.43
CA PHE A 654 -2.44 12.89 38.44
C PHE A 654 -3.40 14.04 38.76
N ASN A 655 -3.40 15.12 37.97
CA ASN A 655 -4.34 16.23 38.14
C ASN A 655 -5.66 15.94 37.39
N PRO A 656 -6.81 15.82 38.08
CA PRO A 656 -8.10 15.53 37.45
C PRO A 656 -8.58 16.59 36.45
N GLN A 657 -8.27 17.87 36.66
CA GLN A 657 -8.70 18.97 35.78
C GLN A 657 -8.10 18.85 34.37
N ILE A 658 -6.83 18.41 34.26
CA ILE A 658 -6.20 18.20 32.95
C ILE A 658 -6.91 17.10 32.16
N TYR A 659 -7.30 16.01 32.83
CA TYR A 659 -8.09 14.93 32.23
C TYR A 659 -9.50 15.40 31.87
N PHE A 660 -10.15 16.19 32.72
CA PHE A 660 -11.45 16.78 32.43
C PHE A 660 -11.40 17.64 31.16
N SER A 661 -10.45 18.58 31.05
CA SER A 661 -10.27 19.39 29.83
C SER A 661 -9.96 18.53 28.60
N SER A 662 -9.16 17.47 28.76
CA SER A 662 -8.87 16.53 27.65
C SER A 662 -10.12 15.81 27.17
N SER A 663 -11.03 15.46 28.08
CA SER A 663 -12.29 14.82 27.71
C SER A 663 -13.18 15.74 26.87
N LEU A 664 -13.22 17.04 27.19
CA LEU A 664 -13.97 18.03 26.42
C LEU A 664 -13.37 18.24 25.03
N VAL A 665 -12.05 18.31 24.93
CA VAL A 665 -11.35 18.39 23.63
C VAL A 665 -11.64 17.15 22.79
N CYS A 666 -11.55 15.95 23.37
CA CYS A 666 -11.84 14.70 22.66
C CYS A 666 -13.32 14.60 22.22
N GLU A 667 -14.26 15.09 23.02
CA GLU A 667 -15.66 15.22 22.60
C GLU A 667 -15.81 16.14 21.38
N LYS A 668 -15.13 17.29 21.34
CA LYS A 668 -15.16 18.20 20.18
C LYS A 668 -14.53 17.59 18.93
N LEU A 669 -13.54 16.72 19.10
CA LEU A 669 -12.96 15.93 18.02
C LEU A 669 -13.84 14.74 17.60
N GLY A 670 -14.91 14.44 18.33
CA GLY A 670 -15.76 13.26 18.10
C GLY A 670 -15.12 11.93 18.51
N ASP A 671 -14.00 11.96 19.22
CA ASP A 671 -13.33 10.79 19.79
C ASP A 671 -13.91 10.47 21.17
N TYR A 672 -15.10 9.86 21.17
CA TYR A 672 -15.79 9.49 22.41
C TYR A 672 -15.03 8.44 23.23
N SER A 673 -14.20 7.60 22.60
CA SER A 673 -13.36 6.63 23.32
C SER A 673 -12.30 7.35 24.16
N CYS A 674 -11.60 8.33 23.57
CA CYS A 674 -10.71 9.21 24.31
C CYS A 674 -11.46 9.98 25.41
N ALA A 675 -12.65 10.52 25.11
CA ALA A 675 -13.43 11.32 26.06
C ALA A 675 -13.84 10.50 27.29
N ILE A 676 -14.38 9.29 27.07
CA ILE A 676 -14.74 8.34 28.13
C ILE A 676 -13.52 7.99 28.97
N LYS A 677 -12.41 7.60 28.34
CA LYS A 677 -11.18 7.21 29.04
C LYS A 677 -10.69 8.31 29.99
N ASN A 678 -10.67 9.56 29.51
CA ASN A 678 -10.22 10.68 30.34
C ASN A 678 -11.21 10.96 31.49
N MET A 679 -12.53 10.91 31.28
CA MET A 679 -13.51 11.08 32.37
C MET A 679 -13.49 9.94 33.39
N GLU A 680 -13.26 8.70 32.97
CA GLU A 680 -13.08 7.57 33.90
C GLU A 680 -11.85 7.79 34.79
N ILE A 681 -10.76 8.33 34.24
CA ILE A 681 -9.58 8.73 35.01
C ILE A 681 -9.92 9.83 36.03
N VAL A 682 -10.73 10.82 35.67
CA VAL A 682 -11.20 11.87 36.62
C VAL A 682 -11.88 11.23 37.83
N LEU A 683 -12.82 10.31 37.59
CA LEU A 683 -13.54 9.60 38.66
C LEU A 683 -12.61 8.72 39.51
N GLN A 684 -11.56 8.15 38.91
CA GLN A 684 -10.58 7.35 39.65
C GLN A 684 -9.66 8.20 40.53
N LEU A 685 -9.22 9.37 40.02
CA LEU A 685 -8.35 10.29 40.76
C LEU A 685 -9.11 11.09 41.82
N GLN A 686 -10.40 11.38 41.59
CA GLN A 686 -11.26 12.11 42.51
C GLN A 686 -12.63 11.41 42.66
N PRO A 687 -12.72 10.31 43.43
CA PRO A 687 -13.97 9.56 43.58
C PRO A 687 -15.15 10.36 44.14
N ASN A 688 -14.86 11.37 44.96
CA ASN A 688 -15.84 12.28 45.57
C ASN A 688 -15.98 13.60 44.80
N HIS A 689 -15.75 13.59 43.48
CA HIS A 689 -15.88 14.79 42.65
C HIS A 689 -17.28 15.41 42.79
N PRO A 690 -17.44 16.74 42.98
CA PRO A 690 -18.76 17.36 43.18
C PRO A 690 -19.75 17.07 42.05
N GLN A 691 -19.24 16.92 40.82
CA GLN A 691 -20.02 16.58 39.62
C GLN A 691 -19.90 15.09 39.22
N ALA A 692 -19.53 14.19 40.14
CA ALA A 692 -19.28 12.79 39.82
C ALA A 692 -20.48 12.12 39.12
N GLN A 693 -21.70 12.42 39.55
CA GLN A 693 -22.90 11.88 38.90
C GLN A 693 -23.05 12.40 37.47
N THR A 694 -22.89 13.71 37.26
CA THR A 694 -22.92 14.32 35.93
C THR A 694 -21.87 13.72 35.00
N ILE A 695 -20.66 13.47 35.50
CA ILE A 695 -19.58 12.82 34.75
C ILE A 695 -19.98 11.39 34.37
N ARG A 696 -20.52 10.59 35.30
CA ARG A 696 -21.01 9.23 35.02
C ARG A 696 -22.11 9.24 33.96
N ASP A 697 -23.09 10.13 34.10
CA ASP A 697 -24.18 10.27 33.15
C ASP A 697 -23.66 10.63 31.75
N GLN A 698 -22.64 11.50 31.66
CA GLN A 698 -22.02 11.85 30.39
C GLN A 698 -21.23 10.68 29.78
N ILE A 699 -20.47 9.94 30.59
CA ILE A 699 -19.82 8.68 30.16
C ILE A 699 -20.87 7.71 29.59
N TYR A 700 -22.00 7.52 30.26
CA TYR A 700 -23.07 6.64 29.78
C TYR A 700 -23.66 7.12 28.46
N LYS A 701 -23.86 8.42 28.28
CA LYS A 701 -24.33 8.99 27.00
C LYS A 701 -23.34 8.69 25.88
N TRP A 702 -22.04 8.90 26.10
CA TRP A 702 -21.01 8.59 25.10
C TRP A 702 -20.88 7.10 24.83
N LYS A 703 -20.98 6.24 25.86
CA LYS A 703 -21.02 4.77 25.69
C LYS A 703 -22.21 4.35 24.85
N PHE A 704 -23.39 4.91 25.11
CA PHE A 704 -24.60 4.65 24.32
C PHE A 704 -24.47 5.12 22.87
N ILE A 705 -23.80 6.27 22.63
CA ILE A 705 -23.47 6.72 21.27
C ILE A 705 -22.57 5.67 20.60
N LEU A 706 -21.50 5.23 21.26
CA LEU A 706 -20.60 4.19 20.73
C LEU A 706 -21.31 2.85 20.50
N GLU A 707 -22.19 2.42 21.39
CA GLU A 707 -22.95 1.16 21.27
C GLU A 707 -23.97 1.19 20.12
N LYS A 708 -24.56 2.35 19.82
CA LYS A 708 -25.42 2.52 18.64
C LYS A 708 -24.63 2.62 17.33
N GLU A 709 -23.36 3.00 17.42
CA GLU A 709 -22.41 3.04 16.30
C GLU A 709 -21.79 1.65 16.02
N LEU A 710 -21.86 0.69 16.97
CA LEU A 710 -21.41 -0.72 16.86
C LEU A 710 -22.54 -1.66 16.42
#